data_AF-A0AAJ0XAK2-F1
#
_entry.id   AF-A0AAJ0XAK2-F1
#
_cell.length_a   1.000
_cell.length_b   1.000
_cell.length_c   1.000
_cell.angle_alpha   90.00
_cell.angle_beta   90.00
_cell.angle_gamma   90.00
#
_symmetry.space_group_name_H-M   'P 1'
#
loop_
_entity.id
_entity.type
_entity.pdbx_description
1 polymer ?
#
loop_
_entity_poly.entity_id
_entity_poly.type
_entity_poly.pdbx_seq_one_letter_code
_entity_poly.pdbx_strand_id
1 'polypeptide(L)'
;MIDPDPEAHRSGFSPRRNALMRLDGASAGPYGGLGLDGPRLRLRDYLFLRPYGRQLLTPAAAAWIGSAWVLILLMASLEGFVWGMIGLSLVPAETAWLGPPIGLFLFALLFAVVWVVDASLITSEKPRLSGQALRESGPLLRWLLGLLVRVGIVAISLYVTAPFIEKLIRADDIAAWHQSQVEHYFDQRAEILREQVDERIAQLETGFQARIAGLEQQIGRIDEAIATERQRRERIRAEYQPEIEVLTRDLAEARQRVGDEVFGRDGRPAGYGPEARKWNARAELLAETLESKRNELEERVAPIDARIGALQQQLSEINAALAELRIEEQALRERIRAEIEAEQPPPAPPELTFAARSKALTALRESSGEQGVPHFETVEGFAQAALGVLFFALIALKLFEPPAVQAYYSESVQSQYRKYLAGGLADIPGFAHHDDPARRLSPAEFARRWEQWERSPDAFLAAYRDELDAKASLDRLDADREHEHELLSRRRESIDHQLALEHRQRESELAVREQELQLRLGQFKERLDSETRRQRMRDEWALEQEHQEQLEANREAQRARREQRIDALQQRLEQHRSARAACRDQQLSLTRTLAEYREAISATAQTLRSVEARIDAQQPALRTLRSDLEEAERQRAAKGVSGWLSAPARRSRRLRRGIRRIERLLAPEYRLLDASRGRLTVLETEHEQLRRSLEEQRATEDELQRRCDDERSALEHLLLEPPPQLRSDAASPTTASANGDSRDSPATKITSV
;
A
#
# COMPACT_ATOMS: atom_id res chain seq x y z
N MET A 1 -68.25 -43.59 -27.01
CA MET A 1 -67.93 -45.01 -26.74
C MET A 1 -67.32 -45.05 -25.35
N ILE A 2 -68.17 -45.09 -24.32
CA ILE A 2 -68.55 -46.30 -23.55
C ILE A 2 -67.32 -46.75 -22.72
N ASP A 3 -67.10 -46.18 -21.52
CA ASP A 3 -67.54 -46.63 -20.17
C ASP A 3 -66.64 -47.76 -19.59
N PRO A 4 -66.56 -47.99 -18.25
CA PRO A 4 -67.07 -47.22 -17.12
C PRO A 4 -66.12 -47.09 -15.89
N ASP A 5 -66.58 -46.30 -14.93
CA ASP A 5 -66.25 -46.30 -13.49
C ASP A 5 -66.47 -47.68 -12.81
N PRO A 6 -65.95 -47.88 -11.58
CA PRO A 6 -66.89 -47.96 -10.46
C PRO A 6 -66.43 -47.37 -9.11
N GLU A 7 -67.41 -46.83 -8.40
CA GLU A 7 -67.43 -46.45 -6.98
C GLU A 7 -67.19 -47.64 -6.01
N ALA A 8 -66.68 -47.36 -4.79
CA ALA A 8 -67.46 -47.43 -3.54
C ALA A 8 -66.71 -47.90 -2.26
N HIS A 9 -66.97 -47.15 -1.18
CA HIS A 9 -67.04 -47.52 0.25
C HIS A 9 -65.80 -47.90 1.09
N ARG A 10 -65.54 -47.10 2.15
CA ARG A 10 -65.86 -47.49 3.56
C ARG A 10 -65.68 -46.34 4.58
N SER A 11 -66.79 -46.06 5.28
CA SER A 11 -66.92 -45.56 6.66
C SER A 11 -66.03 -46.33 7.66
N GLY A 12 -65.64 -45.84 8.84
CA GLY A 12 -65.97 -44.68 9.65
C GLY A 12 -65.47 -44.96 11.08
N PHE A 13 -65.35 -43.96 11.96
CA PHE A 13 -65.36 -44.20 13.41
C PHE A 13 -65.67 -42.90 14.18
N SER A 14 -66.67 -42.99 15.04
CA SER A 14 -67.04 -42.02 16.09
C SER A 14 -67.41 -42.83 17.33
N PRO A 15 -67.11 -42.35 18.55
CA PRO A 15 -68.20 -41.93 19.46
C PRO A 15 -67.84 -40.65 20.25
N ARG A 16 -68.76 -39.67 20.44
CA ARG A 16 -69.68 -39.49 21.60
C ARG A 16 -68.99 -39.58 22.96
N ARG A 17 -69.22 -38.75 23.98
CA ARG A 17 -70.30 -37.81 24.35
C ARG A 17 -69.82 -37.12 25.64
N ASN A 18 -70.13 -35.85 25.86
CA ASN A 18 -70.63 -35.40 27.17
C ASN A 18 -71.48 -34.15 26.97
N ALA A 19 -72.62 -34.15 27.66
CA ALA A 19 -73.74 -33.26 27.47
C ALA A 19 -74.17 -32.66 28.81
N LEU A 20 -74.80 -31.48 28.72
CA LEU A 20 -75.85 -30.93 29.59
C LEU A 20 -75.48 -30.37 30.96
N MET A 21 -75.57 -29.04 31.10
CA MET A 21 -76.69 -28.31 31.75
C MET A 21 -76.44 -26.78 31.65
N ARG A 22 -77.36 -26.00 31.04
CA ARG A 22 -78.40 -25.13 31.68
C ARG A 22 -77.78 -23.86 32.34
N LEU A 23 -78.19 -22.60 32.11
CA LEU A 23 -79.51 -21.99 31.87
C LEU A 23 -79.37 -20.60 31.19
N ASP A 24 -80.32 -20.29 30.33
CA ASP A 24 -81.10 -19.04 30.17
C ASP A 24 -80.46 -17.65 30.40
N GLY A 25 -80.50 -16.84 29.34
CA GLY A 25 -81.34 -15.65 29.35
C GLY A 25 -80.70 -14.30 29.70
N ALA A 26 -80.15 -13.61 28.69
CA ALA A 26 -80.21 -12.14 28.60
C ALA A 26 -79.99 -11.70 27.15
N SER A 27 -81.07 -11.20 26.53
CA SER A 27 -81.14 -10.31 25.37
C SER A 27 -79.85 -10.09 24.56
N ALA A 28 -79.76 -10.82 23.45
CA ALA A 28 -78.95 -10.45 22.31
C ALA A 28 -79.48 -9.12 21.72
N GLY A 29 -78.76 -8.02 21.94
CA GLY A 29 -78.83 -6.86 21.06
C GLY A 29 -78.07 -7.18 19.75
N PRO A 30 -78.55 -6.75 18.57
CA PRO A 30 -77.98 -7.12 17.28
C PRO A 30 -76.63 -6.44 16.93
N TYR A 31 -75.86 -5.98 17.92
CA TYR A 31 -74.51 -5.41 17.74
C TYR A 31 -73.46 -6.31 18.41
N GLY A 32 -73.40 -7.58 18.01
CA GLY A 32 -72.49 -8.57 18.55
C GLY A 32 -71.44 -9.02 17.54
N GLY A 33 -70.17 -8.70 17.81
CA GLY A 33 -69.04 -9.47 17.27
C GLY A 33 -68.34 -8.94 16.02
N LEU A 34 -68.10 -7.62 15.91
CA LEU A 34 -66.91 -7.18 15.19
C LEU A 34 -65.70 -7.57 16.04
N GLY A 35 -65.21 -8.80 15.83
CA GLY A 35 -63.93 -9.25 16.35
C GLY A 35 -62.84 -8.31 15.81
N LEU A 36 -62.56 -7.25 16.56
CA LEU A 36 -61.39 -6.40 16.41
C LEU A 36 -60.18 -7.22 16.85
N ASP A 37 -59.91 -8.33 16.18
CA ASP A 37 -58.58 -8.92 16.12
C ASP A 37 -57.74 -7.90 15.34
N GLY A 38 -57.30 -6.86 16.05
CA GLY A 38 -56.34 -5.90 15.54
C GLY A 38 -55.19 -6.70 14.93
N PRO A 39 -54.81 -6.43 13.67
CA PRO A 39 -53.78 -7.22 13.01
C PRO A 39 -52.55 -7.24 13.90
N ARG A 40 -52.18 -8.44 14.38
CA ARG A 40 -50.97 -8.61 15.19
C ARG A 40 -49.81 -8.06 14.38
N LEU A 41 -49.29 -6.91 14.80
CA LEU A 41 -48.17 -6.23 14.15
C LEU A 41 -47.02 -7.23 14.08
N ARG A 42 -46.72 -7.71 12.87
CA ARG A 42 -45.55 -8.56 12.68
C ARG A 42 -44.33 -7.65 12.82
N LEU A 43 -43.35 -8.04 13.63
CA LEU A 43 -42.10 -7.29 13.81
C LEU A 43 -41.45 -6.93 12.45
N ARG A 44 -41.59 -7.82 11.46
CA ARG A 44 -41.20 -7.59 10.06
C ARG A 44 -41.82 -6.33 9.48
N ASP A 45 -43.10 -6.09 9.68
CA ASP A 45 -43.80 -4.94 9.10
C ASP A 45 -43.31 -3.63 9.73
N TYR A 46 -42.98 -3.64 11.02
CA TYR A 46 -42.33 -2.51 11.71
C TYR A 46 -40.92 -2.25 11.15
N LEU A 47 -40.12 -3.31 10.94
CA LEU A 47 -38.78 -3.22 10.31
C LEU A 47 -38.81 -2.75 8.85
N PHE A 48 -39.94 -2.86 8.14
CA PHE A 48 -40.11 -2.33 6.79
C PHE A 48 -40.88 -1.01 6.75
N LEU A 49 -41.03 -0.32 7.90
CA LEU A 49 -41.74 0.95 8.04
C LEU A 49 -43.21 0.90 7.60
N ARG A 50 -43.84 -0.28 7.72
CA ARG A 50 -45.21 -0.57 7.29
C ARG A 50 -46.12 -0.97 8.47
N PRO A 51 -46.33 -0.10 9.47
CA PRO A 51 -47.10 -0.45 10.67
C PRO A 51 -48.53 -0.90 10.35
N TYR A 52 -49.12 -0.45 9.24
CA TYR A 52 -50.48 -0.82 8.83
C TYR A 52 -50.54 -1.92 7.75
N GLY A 53 -49.41 -2.58 7.46
CA GLY A 53 -49.32 -3.65 6.46
C GLY A 53 -49.45 -3.12 5.02
N ARG A 54 -50.11 -3.89 4.15
CA ARG A 54 -50.32 -3.52 2.73
C ARG A 54 -51.61 -2.73 2.47
N GLN A 55 -52.41 -2.49 3.52
CA GLN A 55 -53.65 -1.72 3.40
C GLN A 55 -53.31 -0.24 3.15
N LEU A 56 -54.02 0.39 2.21
CA LEU A 56 -53.74 1.73 1.68
C LEU A 56 -52.37 1.95 1.01
N LEU A 57 -51.55 0.91 0.83
CA LEU A 57 -50.22 1.05 0.27
C LEU A 57 -50.28 1.18 -1.26
N THR A 58 -50.24 2.41 -1.77
CA THR A 58 -50.11 2.67 -3.21
C THR A 58 -48.70 2.35 -3.72
N PRO A 59 -48.50 2.10 -5.03
CA PRO A 59 -47.16 1.89 -5.59
C PRO A 59 -46.21 3.07 -5.32
N ALA A 60 -46.71 4.31 -5.40
CA ALA A 60 -45.94 5.51 -5.08
C ALA A 60 -45.55 5.57 -3.60
N ALA A 61 -46.48 5.27 -2.69
CA ALA A 61 -46.18 5.20 -1.26
C ALA A 61 -45.19 4.06 -0.94
N ALA A 62 -45.33 2.91 -1.59
CA ALA A 62 -44.40 1.79 -1.43
C ALA A 62 -42.97 2.15 -1.86
N ALA A 63 -42.82 2.85 -3.00
CA ALA A 63 -41.53 3.33 -3.47
C ALA A 63 -40.91 4.34 -2.50
N TRP A 64 -41.70 5.33 -2.06
CA TRP A 64 -41.24 6.33 -1.09
C TRP A 64 -40.81 5.71 0.24
N ILE A 65 -41.60 4.78 0.79
CA ILE A 65 -41.27 4.06 2.03
C ILE A 65 -40.03 3.20 1.83
N GLY A 66 -39.86 2.60 0.66
CA GLY A 66 -38.63 1.88 0.29
C GLY A 66 -37.41 2.79 0.32
N SER A 67 -37.49 3.98 -0.27
CA SER A 67 -36.40 4.98 -0.22
C SER A 67 -36.09 5.43 1.20
N ALA A 68 -37.12 5.71 2.01
CA ALA A 68 -36.96 6.06 3.42
C ALA A 68 -36.24 4.94 4.20
N TRP A 69 -36.66 3.70 3.96
CA TRP A 69 -36.07 2.52 4.59
C TRP A 69 -34.59 2.36 4.26
N VAL A 70 -34.20 2.54 2.99
CA VAL A 70 -32.79 2.48 2.57
C VAL A 70 -31.96 3.58 3.25
N LEU A 71 -32.48 4.82 3.29
CA LEU A 71 -31.77 5.93 3.94
C LEU A 71 -31.60 5.70 5.45
N ILE A 72 -32.65 5.26 6.14
CA ILE A 72 -32.60 4.95 7.58
C ILE A 72 -31.61 3.80 7.83
N LEU A 73 -31.65 2.74 7.01
CA LEU A 73 -30.73 1.62 7.13
C LEU A 73 -29.28 2.06 6.98
N LEU A 74 -28.99 2.87 5.97
CA LEU A 74 -27.64 3.34 5.70
C LEU A 74 -27.14 4.25 6.84
N MET A 75 -27.96 5.19 7.30
CA MET A 75 -27.64 6.05 8.45
C MET A 75 -27.39 5.24 9.72
N ALA A 76 -28.31 4.34 10.09
CA ALA A 76 -28.19 3.50 11.28
C ALA A 76 -26.99 2.54 11.20
N SER A 77 -26.67 2.03 10.00
CA SER A 77 -25.51 1.15 9.78
C SER A 77 -24.19 1.89 9.95
N LEU A 78 -24.08 3.13 9.42
CA LEU A 78 -22.89 3.96 9.59
C LEU A 78 -22.65 4.29 11.06
N GLU A 79 -23.69 4.77 11.77
CA GLU A 79 -23.58 5.04 13.21
C GLU A 79 -23.24 3.77 14.00
N GLY A 80 -23.97 2.68 13.75
CA GLY A 80 -23.71 1.39 14.38
C GLY A 80 -22.26 0.95 14.17
N PHE A 81 -21.73 1.08 12.94
CA PHE A 81 -20.37 0.67 12.61
C PHE A 81 -19.33 1.46 13.39
N VAL A 82 -19.46 2.79 13.43
CA VAL A 82 -18.53 3.64 14.17
C VAL A 82 -18.54 3.31 15.66
N TRP A 83 -19.72 3.15 16.26
CA TRP A 83 -19.83 2.77 17.67
C TRP A 83 -19.37 1.34 17.95
N GLY A 84 -19.53 0.42 17.01
CA GLY A 84 -18.98 -0.92 17.09
C GLY A 84 -17.45 -0.92 17.09
N MET A 85 -16.83 -0.10 16.24
CA MET A 85 -15.37 0.10 16.21
C MET A 85 -14.85 0.78 17.47
N ILE A 86 -15.59 1.78 18.00
CA ILE A 86 -15.29 2.37 19.31
C ILE A 86 -15.33 1.28 20.38
N GLY A 87 -16.36 0.45 20.40
CA GLY A 87 -16.48 -0.69 21.31
C GLY A 87 -15.31 -1.66 21.23
N LEU A 88 -14.86 -1.98 20.01
CA LEU A 88 -13.70 -2.81 19.78
C LEU A 88 -12.42 -2.17 20.34
N SER A 89 -12.26 -0.84 20.21
CA SER A 89 -11.09 -0.10 20.68
C SER A 89 -11.04 0.13 22.20
N LEU A 90 -12.18 0.02 22.89
CA LEU A 90 -12.26 0.15 24.36
C LEU A 90 -11.74 -1.10 25.09
N VAL A 91 -11.60 -2.23 24.38
CA VAL A 91 -11.14 -3.48 24.97
C VAL A 91 -9.60 -3.48 25.06
N PRO A 92 -9.02 -3.66 26.26
CA PRO A 92 -7.58 -3.76 26.43
C PRO A 92 -6.98 -4.89 25.58
N ALA A 93 -5.73 -4.72 25.13
CA ALA A 93 -5.04 -5.73 24.34
C ALA A 93 -4.94 -7.10 25.06
N GLU A 94 -4.82 -7.08 26.40
CA GLU A 94 -4.80 -8.28 27.26
C GLU A 94 -6.09 -9.11 27.17
N THR A 95 -7.21 -8.47 26.82
CA THR A 95 -8.53 -9.12 26.71
C THR A 95 -9.12 -8.97 25.30
N ALA A 96 -8.27 -8.90 24.27
CA ALA A 96 -8.67 -8.68 22.88
C ALA A 96 -9.80 -9.61 22.36
N TRP A 97 -9.95 -10.80 22.93
CA TRP A 97 -11.04 -11.74 22.61
C TRP A 97 -12.44 -11.21 22.98
N LEU A 98 -12.56 -10.30 23.94
CA LEU A 98 -13.80 -9.59 24.27
C LEU A 98 -14.12 -8.46 23.28
N GLY A 99 -13.16 -8.09 22.43
CA GLY A 99 -13.31 -7.04 21.42
C GLY A 99 -14.52 -7.26 20.50
N PRO A 100 -14.57 -8.36 19.73
CA PRO A 100 -15.67 -8.63 18.81
C PRO A 100 -17.07 -8.65 19.45
N PRO A 101 -17.32 -9.32 20.61
CA PRO A 101 -18.66 -9.32 21.20
C PRO A 101 -19.07 -7.95 21.75
N ILE A 102 -18.15 -7.17 22.34
CA ILE A 102 -18.44 -5.80 22.81
C ILE A 102 -18.72 -4.87 21.63
N GLY A 103 -17.89 -4.95 20.58
CA GLY A 103 -18.10 -4.19 19.35
C GLY A 103 -19.44 -4.51 18.68
N LEU A 104 -19.80 -5.79 18.54
CA LEU A 104 -21.09 -6.22 18.00
C LEU A 104 -22.26 -5.74 18.86
N PHE A 105 -22.11 -5.79 20.19
CA PHE A 105 -23.14 -5.31 21.12
C PHE A 105 -23.38 -3.80 20.95
N LEU A 106 -22.33 -2.98 20.94
CA LEU A 106 -22.46 -1.54 20.73
C LEU A 106 -22.99 -1.21 19.33
N PHE A 107 -22.55 -1.93 18.30
CA PHE A 107 -23.13 -1.83 16.96
C PHE A 107 -24.65 -2.05 17.00
N ALA A 108 -25.10 -3.17 17.54
CA ALA A 108 -26.50 -3.53 17.56
C ALA A 108 -27.33 -2.55 18.41
N LEU A 109 -26.78 -2.08 19.54
CA LEU A 109 -27.43 -1.12 20.42
C LEU A 109 -27.65 0.22 19.71
N LEU A 110 -26.58 0.81 19.15
CA LEU A 110 -26.67 2.12 18.50
C LEU A 110 -27.45 2.05 17.19
N PHE A 111 -27.26 0.98 16.41
CA PHE A 111 -28.08 0.70 15.24
C PHE A 111 -29.57 0.67 15.61
N ALA A 112 -29.96 -0.06 16.66
CA ALA A 112 -31.34 -0.15 17.08
C ALA A 112 -31.90 1.20 17.57
N VAL A 113 -31.13 1.99 18.31
CA VAL A 113 -31.54 3.32 18.78
C VAL A 113 -31.77 4.26 17.60
N VAL A 114 -30.79 4.38 16.69
CA VAL A 114 -30.90 5.24 15.50
C VAL A 114 -32.02 4.76 14.58
N TRP A 115 -32.15 3.44 14.39
CA TRP A 115 -33.23 2.85 13.61
C TRP A 115 -34.61 3.21 14.17
N VAL A 116 -34.83 3.08 15.48
CA VAL A 116 -36.13 3.37 16.11
C VAL A 116 -36.45 4.86 16.05
N VAL A 117 -35.49 5.74 16.34
CA VAL A 117 -35.66 7.21 16.24
C VAL A 117 -35.93 7.63 14.79
N ASP A 118 -35.04 7.19 13.90
CA ASP A 118 -35.20 6.85 12.50
C ASP A 118 -36.64 6.72 11.98
N ALA A 119 -37.12 5.51 12.18
CA ALA A 119 -38.41 5.00 11.81
C ALA A 119 -39.53 5.84 12.43
N SER A 120 -39.41 6.20 13.71
CA SER A 120 -40.46 6.94 14.42
C SER A 120 -40.75 8.32 13.80
N LEU A 121 -39.75 9.01 13.29
CA LEU A 121 -39.97 10.29 12.58
C LEU A 121 -40.70 10.06 11.26
N ILE A 122 -40.25 9.07 10.48
CA ILE A 122 -40.84 8.78 9.17
C ILE A 122 -42.29 8.34 9.32
N THR A 123 -42.59 7.50 10.32
CA THR A 123 -43.95 7.03 10.62
C THR A 123 -44.79 8.04 11.39
N SER A 124 -44.20 9.10 11.96
CA SER A 124 -44.98 10.13 12.67
C SER A 124 -45.94 10.86 11.72
N GLU A 125 -47.18 11.02 12.14
CA GLU A 125 -48.15 11.80 11.39
C GLU A 125 -47.74 13.28 11.35
N LYS A 126 -47.67 13.84 10.14
CA LYS A 126 -47.41 15.27 9.97
C LYS A 126 -48.67 16.04 10.38
N PRO A 127 -48.59 16.98 11.35
CA PRO A 127 -49.73 17.80 11.70
C PRO A 127 -50.16 18.61 10.46
N ARG A 128 -51.43 18.49 10.08
CA ARG A 128 -51.98 19.25 8.96
C ARG A 128 -52.09 20.71 9.39
N LEU A 129 -51.46 21.62 8.65
CA LEU A 129 -51.60 23.07 8.83
C LEU A 129 -52.98 23.52 8.30
N SER A 130 -54.06 23.04 8.93
CA SER A 130 -55.39 23.60 8.70
C SER A 130 -55.55 24.86 9.55
N GLY A 131 -56.33 25.85 9.11
CA GLY A 131 -56.54 27.10 9.86
C GLY A 131 -57.12 26.92 11.27
N GLN A 132 -57.65 25.73 11.58
CA GLN A 132 -58.15 25.35 12.90
C GLN A 132 -57.04 24.80 13.82
N ALA A 133 -55.96 24.25 13.26
CA ALA A 133 -54.83 23.69 14.01
C ALA A 133 -54.04 24.74 14.81
N LEU A 134 -54.15 26.03 14.47
CA LEU A 134 -53.56 27.14 15.25
C LEU A 134 -54.16 27.26 16.66
N ARG A 135 -55.36 26.70 16.91
CA ARG A 135 -55.96 26.64 18.26
C ARG A 135 -55.51 25.42 19.08
N GLU A 136 -55.01 24.37 18.44
CA GLU A 136 -54.52 23.15 19.09
C GLU A 136 -53.02 23.00 18.84
N SER A 137 -52.21 23.81 19.54
CA SER A 137 -50.76 23.84 19.40
C SER A 137 -50.05 22.56 19.89
N GLY A 138 -50.75 21.69 20.64
CA GLY A 138 -50.18 20.50 21.29
C GLY A 138 -49.53 19.49 20.33
N PRO A 139 -50.23 18.98 19.30
CA PRO A 139 -49.67 18.01 18.36
C PRO A 139 -48.52 18.56 17.53
N LEU A 140 -48.60 19.84 17.12
CA LEU A 140 -47.55 20.51 16.36
C LEU A 140 -46.30 20.74 17.21
N LEU A 141 -46.46 21.16 18.47
CA LEU A 141 -45.33 21.32 19.40
C LEU A 141 -44.65 19.97 19.69
N ARG A 142 -45.43 18.89 19.88
CA ARG A 142 -44.88 17.54 20.09
C ARG A 142 -44.10 17.05 18.86
N TRP A 143 -44.63 17.28 17.65
CA TRP A 143 -43.94 16.94 16.41
C TRP A 143 -42.65 17.74 16.23
N LEU A 144 -42.69 19.06 16.44
CA LEU A 144 -41.53 19.95 16.32
C LEU A 144 -40.48 19.65 17.40
N LEU A 145 -40.90 19.34 18.63
CA LEU A 145 -40.00 18.88 19.68
C LEU A 145 -39.31 17.58 19.30
N GLY A 146 -40.05 16.60 18.73
CA GLY A 146 -39.47 15.36 18.22
C GLY A 146 -38.43 15.60 17.13
N LEU A 147 -38.70 16.54 16.21
CA LEU A 147 -37.74 16.96 15.19
C LEU A 147 -36.50 17.63 15.81
N LEU A 148 -36.67 18.55 16.76
CA LEU A 148 -35.56 19.23 17.44
C LEU A 148 -34.67 18.27 18.24
N VAL A 149 -35.28 17.36 19.00
CA VAL A 149 -34.55 16.31 19.74
C VAL A 149 -33.69 15.49 18.77
N ARG A 150 -34.25 15.16 17.60
CA ARG A 150 -33.52 14.43 16.57
C ARG A 150 -32.38 15.24 15.94
N VAL A 151 -32.59 16.52 15.63
CA VAL A 151 -31.51 17.43 15.19
C VAL A 151 -30.40 17.46 16.23
N GLY A 152 -30.75 17.51 17.53
CA GLY A 152 -29.79 17.44 18.62
C GLY A 152 -29.01 16.11 18.66
N ILE A 153 -29.70 14.98 18.56
CA ILE A 153 -29.07 13.65 18.51
C ILE A 153 -28.09 13.56 17.33
N VAL A 154 -28.51 14.00 16.14
CA VAL A 154 -27.67 13.95 14.94
C VAL A 154 -26.50 14.92 15.04
N ALA A 155 -26.67 16.11 15.60
CA ALA A 155 -25.56 17.04 15.82
C ALA A 155 -24.51 16.47 16.79
N ILE A 156 -24.96 15.84 17.88
CA ILE A 156 -24.08 15.16 18.85
C ILE A 156 -23.38 13.97 18.19
N SER A 157 -24.12 13.16 17.45
CA SER A 157 -23.58 12.02 16.70
C SER A 157 -22.56 12.50 15.68
N LEU A 158 -22.84 13.52 14.87
CA LEU A 158 -21.89 14.06 13.89
C LEU A 158 -20.62 14.61 14.54
N TYR A 159 -20.75 15.26 15.70
CA TYR A 159 -19.60 15.75 16.48
C TYR A 159 -18.72 14.62 17.03
N VAL A 160 -19.31 13.49 17.41
CA VAL A 160 -18.58 12.34 17.95
C VAL A 160 -18.07 11.43 16.83
N THR A 161 -18.96 10.99 15.95
CA THR A 161 -18.78 9.99 14.91
C THR A 161 -17.77 10.44 13.84
N ALA A 162 -17.77 11.71 13.42
CA ALA A 162 -16.88 12.15 12.34
C ALA A 162 -15.38 12.08 12.67
N PRO A 163 -14.90 12.57 13.84
CA PRO A 163 -13.51 12.37 14.25
C PRO A 163 -13.10 10.90 14.33
N PHE A 164 -14.01 9.98 14.66
CA PHE A 164 -13.71 8.55 14.69
C PHE A 164 -13.60 7.93 13.30
N ILE A 165 -14.46 8.33 12.36
CA ILE A 165 -14.36 7.91 10.96
C ILE A 165 -13.02 8.36 10.37
N GLU A 166 -12.58 9.59 10.66
CA GLU A 166 -11.28 10.07 10.23
C GLU A 166 -10.14 9.21 10.77
N LYS A 167 -10.15 8.88 12.06
CA LYS A 167 -9.15 7.98 12.67
C LYS A 167 -9.12 6.60 12.03
N LEU A 168 -10.26 6.09 11.54
CA LEU A 168 -10.35 4.79 10.89
C LEU A 168 -9.79 4.83 9.47
N ILE A 169 -10.13 5.85 8.70
CA ILE A 169 -9.66 6.01 7.32
C ILE A 169 -8.17 6.34 7.29
N ARG A 170 -7.66 7.12 8.26
CA ARG A 170 -6.24 7.47 8.42
C ARG A 170 -5.45 6.51 9.29
N ALA A 171 -5.93 5.27 9.47
CA ALA A 171 -5.24 4.31 10.31
C ALA A 171 -3.81 4.03 9.83
N ASP A 172 -3.61 3.99 8.51
CA ASP A 172 -2.30 3.75 7.89
C ASP A 172 -1.35 4.94 8.09
N ASP A 173 -1.83 6.18 7.92
CA ASP A 173 -1.05 7.40 8.16
C ASP A 173 -0.61 7.51 9.63
N ILE A 174 -1.50 7.16 10.56
CA ILE A 174 -1.21 7.11 12.00
C ILE A 174 -0.16 6.04 12.30
N ALA A 175 -0.24 4.87 11.66
CA ALA A 175 0.75 3.81 11.82
C ALA A 175 2.12 4.22 11.27
N ALA A 176 2.16 4.87 10.10
CA ALA A 176 3.39 5.39 9.51
C ALA A 176 4.02 6.48 10.37
N TRP A 177 3.21 7.43 10.87
CA TRP A 177 3.69 8.46 11.79
C TRP A 177 4.24 7.84 13.08
N HIS A 178 3.55 6.84 13.64
CA HIS A 178 4.04 6.15 14.84
C HIS A 178 5.34 5.40 14.60
N GLN A 179 5.47 4.69 13.47
CA GLN A 179 6.71 4.02 13.08
C GLN A 179 7.87 5.02 13.00
N SER A 180 7.65 6.19 12.41
CA SER A 180 8.68 7.26 12.36
C SER A 180 9.08 7.75 13.75
N GLN A 181 8.15 7.80 14.71
CA GLN A 181 8.45 8.16 16.11
C GLN A 181 9.25 7.07 16.83
N VAL A 182 8.94 5.80 16.55
CA VAL A 182 9.70 4.66 17.09
C VAL A 182 11.13 4.67 16.55
N GLU A 183 11.31 4.89 15.25
CA GLU A 183 12.63 5.04 14.62
C GLU A 183 13.40 6.20 15.24
N HIS A 184 12.78 7.38 15.36
CA HIS A 184 13.40 8.53 15.99
C HIS A 184 13.80 8.28 17.44
N TYR A 185 12.99 7.54 18.21
CA TYR A 185 13.33 7.13 19.56
C TYR A 185 14.57 6.23 19.60
N PHE A 186 14.69 5.26 18.67
CA PHE A 186 15.87 4.40 18.59
C PHE A 186 17.12 5.16 18.16
N ASP A 187 16.99 6.11 17.23
CA ASP A 187 18.09 6.96 16.79
C ASP A 187 18.60 7.83 17.94
N GLN A 188 17.70 8.53 18.65
CA GLN A 188 18.06 9.33 19.83
C GLN A 188 18.73 8.48 20.90
N ARG A 189 18.20 7.28 21.15
CA ARG A 189 18.80 6.37 22.11
C ARG A 189 20.19 5.91 21.68
N ALA A 190 20.37 5.60 20.39
CA ALA A 190 21.67 5.21 19.85
C ALA A 190 22.70 6.35 19.94
N GLU A 191 22.27 7.59 19.74
CA GLU A 191 23.10 8.79 19.90
C GLU A 191 23.54 8.97 21.37
N ILE A 192 22.61 8.88 22.32
CA ILE A 192 22.92 8.93 23.75
C ILE A 192 23.89 7.81 24.16
N LEU A 193 23.72 6.60 23.62
CA LEU A 193 24.64 5.48 23.88
C LEU A 193 26.04 5.76 23.34
N ARG A 194 26.16 6.32 22.13
CA ARG A 194 27.45 6.70 21.55
C ARG A 194 28.13 7.76 22.38
N GLU A 195 27.42 8.81 22.79
CA GLU A 195 27.95 9.86 23.65
C GLU A 195 28.48 9.29 24.98
N GLN A 196 27.73 8.39 25.63
CA GLN A 196 28.17 7.74 26.87
C GLN A 196 29.40 6.85 26.68
N VAL A 197 29.48 6.13 25.56
CA VAL A 197 30.64 5.30 25.21
C VAL A 197 31.86 6.19 24.97
N ASP A 198 31.70 7.25 24.19
CA ASP A 198 32.78 8.17 23.83
C ASP A 198 33.31 8.91 25.08
N GLU A 199 32.43 9.34 25.99
CA GLU A 199 32.84 9.97 27.25
C GLU A 199 33.68 9.03 28.13
N ARG A 200 33.25 7.77 28.28
CA ARG A 200 33.99 6.76 29.07
C ARG A 200 35.31 6.38 28.40
N ILE A 201 35.34 6.27 27.06
CA ILE A 201 36.57 6.01 26.30
C ILE A 201 37.55 7.18 26.45
N ALA A 202 37.09 8.42 26.31
CA ALA A 202 37.95 9.61 26.40
C ALA A 202 38.69 9.70 27.75
N GLN A 203 38.04 9.35 28.86
CA GLN A 203 38.67 9.33 30.18
C GLN A 203 39.85 8.35 30.25
N LEU A 204 39.72 7.19 29.60
CA LEU A 204 40.73 6.13 29.61
C LEU A 204 41.81 6.32 28.56
N GLU A 205 41.45 6.90 27.41
CA GLU A 205 42.34 7.14 26.27
C GLU A 205 43.52 8.03 26.66
N THR A 206 43.32 9.04 27.52
CA THR A 206 44.42 9.85 28.06
C THR A 206 45.54 9.02 28.71
N GLY A 207 45.18 7.93 29.40
CA GLY A 207 46.14 7.04 30.05
C GLY A 207 46.91 6.17 29.07
N PHE A 208 46.21 5.63 28.05
CA PHE A 208 46.84 4.82 26.99
C PHE A 208 47.73 5.67 26.09
N GLN A 209 47.28 6.86 25.68
CA GLN A 209 48.08 7.75 24.83
C GLN A 209 49.41 8.14 25.49
N ALA A 210 49.41 8.43 26.79
CA ALA A 210 50.65 8.74 27.50
C ALA A 210 51.64 7.56 27.50
N ARG A 211 51.15 6.32 27.64
CA ARG A 211 51.99 5.11 27.60
C ARG A 211 52.49 4.80 26.19
N ILE A 212 51.62 4.91 25.18
CA ILE A 212 51.95 4.74 23.77
C ILE A 212 53.03 5.74 23.36
N ALA A 213 52.83 7.03 23.64
CA ALA A 213 53.82 8.08 23.36
C ALA A 213 55.16 7.81 24.06
N GLY A 214 55.13 7.30 25.29
CA GLY A 214 56.34 6.90 26.03
C GLY A 214 57.11 5.77 25.34
N LEU A 215 56.42 4.74 24.85
CA LEU A 215 57.03 3.63 24.10
C LEU A 215 57.55 4.09 22.73
N GLU A 216 56.79 4.91 22.00
CA GLU A 216 57.20 5.48 20.71
C GLU A 216 58.45 6.35 20.85
N GLN A 217 58.54 7.14 21.92
CA GLN A 217 59.75 7.91 22.22
C GLN A 217 60.96 7.00 22.50
N GLN A 218 60.76 5.87 23.19
CA GLN A 218 61.84 4.89 23.44
C GLN A 218 62.29 4.20 22.16
N ILE A 219 61.34 3.83 21.29
CA ILE A 219 61.62 3.28 19.94
C ILE A 219 62.52 4.25 19.18
N GLY A 220 62.12 5.54 19.10
CA GLY A 220 62.90 6.57 18.41
C GLY A 220 64.32 6.72 18.94
N ARG A 221 64.51 6.71 20.27
CA ARG A 221 65.84 6.77 20.90
C ARG A 221 66.71 5.55 20.57
N ILE A 222 66.12 4.35 20.49
CA ILE A 222 66.86 3.13 20.17
C ILE A 222 67.23 3.09 18.69
N ASP A 223 66.34 3.51 17.80
CA ASP A 223 66.64 3.62 16.37
C ASP A 223 67.78 4.60 16.10
N GLU A 224 67.79 5.75 16.77
CA GLU A 224 68.90 6.71 16.70
C GLU A 224 70.22 6.11 17.21
N ALA A 225 70.17 5.35 18.31
CA ALA A 225 71.34 4.65 18.83
C ALA A 225 71.86 3.57 17.87
N ILE A 226 70.96 2.81 17.23
CA ILE A 226 71.33 1.82 16.19
C ILE A 226 71.97 2.51 14.99
N ALA A 227 71.41 3.63 14.53
CA ALA A 227 71.95 4.40 13.42
C ALA A 227 73.36 4.92 13.73
N THR A 228 73.58 5.43 14.95
CA THR A 228 74.89 5.90 15.42
C THR A 228 75.93 4.78 15.44
N GLU A 229 75.58 3.59 15.97
CA GLU A 229 76.51 2.45 15.99
C GLU A 229 76.78 1.88 14.58
N ARG A 230 75.80 1.91 13.67
CA ARG A 230 76.02 1.55 12.26
C ARG A 230 77.00 2.49 11.58
N GLN A 231 76.83 3.80 11.78
CA GLN A 231 77.77 4.80 11.28
C GLN A 231 79.18 4.61 11.85
N ARG A 232 79.29 4.26 13.14
CA ARG A 232 80.57 3.93 13.79
C ARG A 232 81.23 2.71 13.16
N ARG A 233 80.47 1.64 12.92
CA ARG A 233 80.95 0.43 12.21
C ARG A 233 81.44 0.77 10.80
N GLU A 234 80.69 1.57 10.05
CA GLU A 234 81.07 1.98 8.70
C GLU A 234 82.36 2.81 8.70
N ARG A 235 82.53 3.72 9.67
CA ARG A 235 83.77 4.49 9.82
C ARG A 235 84.98 3.59 10.07
N ILE A 236 84.89 2.64 10.98
CA ILE A 236 86.00 1.69 11.24
C ILE A 236 86.28 0.85 10.00
N ARG A 237 85.27 0.38 9.27
CA ARG A 237 85.49 -0.34 8.02
C ARG A 237 86.20 0.53 6.99
N ALA A 238 85.78 1.78 6.83
CA ALA A 238 86.40 2.73 5.91
C ALA A 238 87.87 3.02 6.26
N GLU A 239 88.25 3.02 7.53
CA GLU A 239 89.64 3.18 7.98
C GLU A 239 90.55 2.01 7.54
N TYR A 240 90.08 0.76 7.65
CA TYR A 240 90.87 -0.44 7.31
C TYR A 240 90.78 -0.84 5.84
N GLN A 241 89.72 -0.43 5.14
CA GLN A 241 89.46 -0.76 3.74
C GLN A 241 90.63 -0.45 2.79
N PRO A 242 91.25 0.75 2.80
CA PRO A 242 92.35 1.05 1.88
C PRO A 242 93.59 0.18 2.13
N GLU A 243 93.92 -0.11 3.39
CA GLU A 243 95.05 -1.00 3.73
C GLU A 243 94.79 -2.42 3.22
N ILE A 244 93.58 -2.94 3.44
CA ILE A 244 93.17 -4.27 2.97
C ILE A 244 93.19 -4.34 1.44
N GLU A 245 92.75 -3.29 0.74
CA GLU A 245 92.77 -3.22 -0.72
C GLU A 245 94.19 -3.21 -1.30
N VAL A 246 95.11 -2.44 -0.70
CA VAL A 246 96.52 -2.43 -1.10
C VAL A 246 97.14 -3.81 -0.87
N LEU A 247 96.98 -4.41 0.31
CA LEU A 247 97.50 -5.74 0.62
C LEU A 247 96.92 -6.82 -0.30
N THR A 248 95.64 -6.71 -0.64
CA THR A 248 94.99 -7.65 -1.58
C THR A 248 95.56 -7.50 -2.99
N ARG A 249 95.80 -6.26 -3.44
CA ARG A 249 96.43 -5.96 -4.74
C ARG A 249 97.86 -6.46 -4.80
N ASP A 250 98.66 -6.16 -3.79
CA ASP A 250 100.06 -6.59 -3.69
C ASP A 250 100.17 -8.12 -3.64
N LEU A 251 99.26 -8.78 -2.93
CA LEU A 251 99.18 -10.24 -2.89
C LEU A 251 98.87 -10.83 -4.27
N ALA A 252 97.92 -10.23 -5.00
CA ALA A 252 97.58 -10.65 -6.36
C ALA A 252 98.77 -10.47 -7.31
N GLU A 253 99.46 -9.33 -7.25
CA GLU A 253 100.66 -9.07 -8.05
C GLU A 253 101.79 -10.05 -7.71
N ALA A 254 102.06 -10.28 -6.42
CA ALA A 254 103.08 -11.23 -5.98
C ALA A 254 102.77 -12.65 -6.47
N ARG A 255 101.51 -13.11 -6.37
CA ARG A 255 101.07 -14.42 -6.88
C ARG A 255 101.19 -14.52 -8.40
N GLN A 256 100.86 -13.44 -9.12
CA GLN A 256 101.04 -13.39 -10.58
C GLN A 256 102.53 -13.56 -10.95
N ARG A 257 103.43 -12.82 -10.28
CA ARG A 257 104.88 -12.95 -10.51
C ARG A 257 105.42 -14.34 -10.15
N VAL A 258 104.92 -14.98 -9.09
CA VAL A 258 105.25 -16.40 -8.81
C VAL A 258 104.85 -17.27 -10.00
N GLY A 259 103.64 -17.09 -10.53
CA GLY A 259 103.17 -17.82 -11.72
C GLY A 259 104.09 -17.58 -12.93
N ASP A 260 104.43 -16.34 -13.22
CA ASP A 260 105.27 -15.98 -14.36
C ASP A 260 106.68 -16.60 -14.27
N GLU A 261 107.29 -16.63 -13.08
CA GLU A 261 108.56 -17.31 -12.83
C GLU A 261 108.45 -18.83 -12.97
N VAL A 262 107.39 -19.44 -12.41
CA VAL A 262 107.19 -20.90 -12.45
C VAL A 262 106.96 -21.39 -13.87
N PHE A 263 106.22 -20.63 -14.68
CA PHE A 263 105.91 -20.99 -16.07
C PHE A 263 106.94 -20.47 -17.09
N GLY A 264 107.99 -19.75 -16.67
CA GLY A 264 109.04 -19.24 -17.55
C GLY A 264 108.55 -18.19 -18.55
N ARG A 265 107.57 -17.36 -18.15
CA ARG A 265 107.10 -16.22 -18.97
C ARG A 265 108.16 -15.11 -18.98
N ASP A 266 108.12 -14.24 -19.99
CA ASP A 266 109.10 -13.15 -20.20
C ASP A 266 110.56 -13.59 -20.43
N GLY A 267 110.77 -14.77 -21.04
CA GLY A 267 112.09 -15.23 -21.48
C GLY A 267 112.97 -15.86 -20.38
N ARG A 268 112.37 -16.23 -19.24
CA ARG A 268 113.05 -16.91 -18.12
C ARG A 268 112.91 -18.44 -18.23
N PRO A 269 113.89 -19.24 -17.77
CA PRO A 269 113.77 -20.69 -17.77
C PRO A 269 112.67 -21.15 -16.79
N ALA A 270 111.72 -21.95 -17.28
CA ALA A 270 110.62 -22.47 -16.46
C ALA A 270 111.14 -23.33 -15.31
N GLY A 271 110.63 -23.09 -14.09
CA GLY A 271 110.97 -23.86 -12.90
C GLY A 271 110.86 -23.07 -11.60
N TYR A 272 110.86 -23.79 -10.48
CA TYR A 272 110.77 -23.19 -9.14
C TYR A 272 112.14 -22.69 -8.65
N GLY A 273 112.68 -21.72 -9.37
CA GLY A 273 113.98 -21.10 -9.11
C GLY A 273 114.00 -20.21 -7.86
N PRO A 274 115.17 -19.64 -7.52
CA PRO A 274 115.33 -18.78 -6.34
C PRO A 274 114.45 -17.52 -6.39
N GLU A 275 114.16 -16.95 -7.55
CA GLU A 275 113.23 -15.81 -7.69
C GLU A 275 111.77 -16.20 -7.43
N ALA A 276 111.29 -17.33 -7.97
CA ALA A 276 109.97 -17.87 -7.65
C ALA A 276 109.80 -18.08 -6.13
N ARG A 277 110.83 -18.59 -5.44
CA ARG A 277 110.83 -18.76 -3.98
C ARG A 277 110.72 -17.44 -3.23
N LYS A 278 111.40 -16.38 -3.68
CA LYS A 278 111.30 -15.04 -3.07
C LYS A 278 109.90 -14.46 -3.23
N TRP A 279 109.32 -14.54 -4.44
CA TRP A 279 107.96 -14.06 -4.68
C TRP A 279 106.92 -14.88 -3.92
N ASN A 280 107.12 -16.19 -3.77
CA ASN A 280 106.24 -17.03 -2.98
C ASN A 280 106.31 -16.69 -1.48
N ALA A 281 107.52 -16.53 -0.93
CA ALA A 281 107.70 -16.08 0.45
C ALA A 281 107.09 -14.68 0.68
N ARG A 282 107.19 -13.77 -0.30
CA ARG A 282 106.52 -12.47 -0.24
C ARG A 282 105.00 -12.59 -0.28
N ALA A 283 104.45 -13.47 -1.12
CA ALA A 283 103.02 -13.73 -1.20
C ALA A 283 102.48 -14.35 0.10
N GLU A 284 103.22 -15.25 0.73
CA GLU A 284 102.88 -15.82 2.04
C GLU A 284 102.85 -14.74 3.13
N LEU A 285 103.88 -13.89 3.19
CA LEU A 285 103.94 -12.77 4.14
C LEU A 285 102.80 -11.76 3.92
N LEU A 286 102.47 -11.44 2.67
CA LEU A 286 101.34 -10.56 2.33
C LEU A 286 100.00 -11.20 2.71
N ALA A 287 99.83 -12.51 2.51
CA ALA A 287 98.63 -13.23 2.91
C ALA A 287 98.44 -13.24 4.42
N GLU A 288 99.50 -13.51 5.18
CA GLU A 288 99.49 -13.46 6.65
C GLU A 288 99.19 -12.05 7.16
N THR A 289 99.79 -11.02 6.56
CA THR A 289 99.53 -9.62 6.92
C THR A 289 98.08 -9.21 6.61
N LEU A 290 97.54 -9.63 5.46
CA LEU A 290 96.15 -9.40 5.08
C LEU A 290 95.19 -10.09 6.04
N GLU A 291 95.47 -11.34 6.43
CA GLU A 291 94.66 -12.09 7.40
C GLU A 291 94.72 -11.44 8.79
N SER A 292 95.91 -11.03 9.24
CA SER A 292 96.08 -10.27 10.49
C SER A 292 95.26 -8.99 10.49
N LYS A 293 95.27 -8.21 9.40
CA LYS A 293 94.49 -6.97 9.27
C LYS A 293 92.99 -7.20 9.22
N ARG A 294 92.54 -8.28 8.56
CA ARG A 294 91.13 -8.68 8.57
C ARG A 294 90.67 -9.10 9.97
N ASN A 295 91.50 -9.85 10.68
CA ASN A 295 91.21 -10.24 12.06
C ASN A 295 91.17 -9.02 12.99
N GLU A 296 92.07 -8.05 12.83
CA GLU A 296 92.06 -6.80 13.60
C GLU A 296 90.78 -5.98 13.34
N LEU A 297 90.35 -5.89 12.08
CA LEU A 297 89.07 -5.25 11.72
C LEU A 297 87.88 -6.00 12.33
N GLU A 298 87.86 -7.34 12.22
CA GLU A 298 86.79 -8.16 12.79
C GLU A 298 86.72 -8.02 14.31
N GLU A 299 87.86 -8.04 15.00
CA GLU A 299 87.96 -7.84 16.45
C GLU A 299 87.41 -6.46 16.87
N ARG A 300 87.68 -5.41 16.08
CA ARG A 300 87.14 -4.06 16.34
C ARG A 300 85.66 -3.91 16.02
N VAL A 301 85.16 -4.61 15.00
CA VAL A 301 83.75 -4.52 14.57
C VAL A 301 82.84 -5.43 15.40
N ALA A 302 83.34 -6.58 15.88
CA ALA A 302 82.59 -7.54 16.68
C ALA A 302 81.83 -6.95 17.88
N PRO A 303 82.43 -6.09 18.75
CA PRO A 303 81.68 -5.49 19.85
C PRO A 303 80.57 -4.53 19.38
N ILE A 304 80.75 -3.86 18.24
CA ILE A 304 79.74 -2.96 17.66
C ILE A 304 78.57 -3.77 17.11
N ASP A 305 78.86 -4.85 16.37
CA ASP A 305 77.82 -5.76 15.87
C ASP A 305 77.04 -6.41 17.01
N ALA A 306 77.72 -6.78 18.11
CA ALA A 306 77.05 -7.26 19.32
C ALA A 306 76.14 -6.19 19.95
N ARG A 307 76.59 -4.91 19.99
CA ARG A 307 75.78 -3.81 20.51
C ARG A 307 74.57 -3.51 19.64
N ILE A 308 74.73 -3.48 18.32
CA ILE A 308 73.62 -3.33 17.36
C ILE A 308 72.62 -4.48 17.56
N GLY A 309 73.09 -5.72 17.67
CA GLY A 309 72.22 -6.87 17.92
C GLY A 309 71.42 -6.76 19.23
N ALA A 310 72.05 -6.30 20.31
CA ALA A 310 71.36 -6.06 21.58
C ALA A 310 70.29 -4.96 21.49
N LEU A 311 70.61 -3.85 20.81
CA LEU A 311 69.65 -2.76 20.59
C LEU A 311 68.47 -3.20 19.70
N GLN A 312 68.73 -3.99 18.65
CA GLN A 312 67.68 -4.54 17.79
C GLN A 312 66.75 -5.51 18.55
N GLN A 313 67.30 -6.31 19.46
CA GLN A 313 66.49 -7.15 20.33
C GLN A 313 65.61 -6.30 21.24
N GLN A 314 66.18 -5.29 21.90
CA GLN A 314 65.43 -4.36 22.75
C GLN A 314 64.32 -3.63 21.98
N LEU A 315 64.59 -3.18 20.75
CA LEU A 315 63.60 -2.58 19.85
C LEU A 315 62.44 -3.53 19.56
N SER A 316 62.73 -4.82 19.32
CA SER A 316 61.70 -5.82 19.06
C SER A 316 60.82 -6.09 20.30
N GLU A 317 61.41 -6.06 21.50
CA GLU A 317 60.68 -6.22 22.76
C GLU A 317 59.75 -5.03 23.02
N ILE A 318 60.21 -3.80 22.77
CA ILE A 318 59.38 -2.59 22.93
C ILE A 318 58.28 -2.53 21.88
N ASN A 319 58.55 -2.89 20.62
CA ASN A 319 57.51 -2.99 19.59
C ASN A 319 56.45 -4.03 19.93
N ALA A 320 56.83 -5.17 20.52
CA ALA A 320 55.88 -6.16 21.00
C ALA A 320 55.01 -5.60 22.14
N ALA A 321 55.61 -4.89 23.10
CA ALA A 321 54.87 -4.24 24.18
C ALA A 321 53.91 -3.15 23.67
N LEU A 322 54.30 -2.39 22.64
CA LEU A 322 53.43 -1.40 22.01
C LEU A 322 52.24 -2.06 21.29
N ALA A 323 52.46 -3.18 20.59
CA ALA A 323 51.40 -3.93 19.94
C ALA A 323 50.42 -4.53 20.96
N GLU A 324 50.93 -5.10 22.05
CA GLU A 324 50.11 -5.63 23.16
C GLU A 324 49.25 -4.52 23.78
N LEU A 325 49.83 -3.36 24.06
CA LEU A 325 49.11 -2.22 24.62
C LEU A 325 47.96 -1.72 23.71
N ARG A 326 48.14 -1.74 22.38
CA ARG A 326 47.08 -1.38 21.42
C ARG A 326 45.95 -2.41 21.39
N ILE A 327 46.28 -3.69 21.52
CA ILE A 327 45.28 -4.77 21.64
C ILE A 327 44.49 -4.61 22.94
N GLU A 328 45.16 -4.34 24.06
CA GLU A 328 44.51 -4.06 25.34
C GLU A 328 43.56 -2.86 25.27
N GLU A 329 43.98 -1.78 24.62
CA GLU A 329 43.15 -0.58 24.41
C GLU A 329 41.87 -0.93 23.63
N GLN A 330 41.99 -1.66 22.52
CA GLN A 330 40.84 -2.05 21.70
C GLN A 330 39.89 -2.98 22.46
N ALA A 331 40.42 -3.98 23.16
CA ALA A 331 39.62 -4.90 23.99
C ALA A 331 38.88 -4.16 25.12
N LEU A 332 39.50 -3.13 25.70
CA LEU A 332 38.85 -2.30 26.71
C LEU A 332 37.71 -1.45 26.13
N ARG A 333 37.90 -0.85 24.94
CA ARG A 333 36.83 -0.12 24.24
C ARG A 333 35.62 -1.02 23.96
N GLU A 334 35.86 -2.24 23.48
CA GLU A 334 34.80 -3.23 23.25
C GLU A 334 34.09 -3.63 24.55
N ARG A 335 34.85 -3.83 25.64
CA ARG A 335 34.28 -4.15 26.95
C ARG A 335 33.41 -3.03 27.50
N ILE A 336 33.86 -1.78 27.40
CA ILE A 336 33.09 -0.59 27.84
C ILE A 336 31.79 -0.48 27.05
N ARG A 337 31.85 -0.68 25.73
CA ARG A 337 30.67 -0.68 24.88
C ARG A 337 29.66 -1.74 25.33
N ALA A 338 30.12 -2.97 25.57
CA ALA A 338 29.27 -4.06 26.05
C ALA A 338 28.69 -3.80 27.46
N GLU A 339 29.46 -3.18 28.35
CA GLU A 339 29.02 -2.82 29.70
C GLU A 339 27.95 -1.73 29.68
N ILE A 340 28.13 -0.67 28.88
CA ILE A 340 27.13 0.38 28.70
C ILE A 340 25.86 -0.19 28.07
N GLU A 341 25.98 -1.04 27.06
CA GLU A 341 24.83 -1.69 26.44
C GLU A 341 24.07 -2.59 27.43
N ALA A 342 24.77 -3.26 28.36
CA ALA A 342 24.16 -4.09 29.40
C ALA A 342 23.55 -3.30 30.56
N GLU A 343 24.09 -2.13 30.90
CA GLU A 343 23.54 -1.21 31.92
C GLU A 343 22.20 -0.57 31.48
N GLN A 344 21.93 -0.59 30.18
CA GLN A 344 20.81 0.13 29.60
C GLN A 344 19.50 -0.64 29.76
N PRO A 345 18.42 0.04 30.20
CA PRO A 345 17.12 -0.60 30.34
C PRO A 345 16.64 -1.16 28.99
N PRO A 346 15.82 -2.22 28.96
CA PRO A 346 15.28 -2.72 27.71
C PRO A 346 14.55 -1.60 26.95
N PRO A 347 14.65 -1.57 25.59
CA PRO A 347 13.92 -0.57 24.81
C PRO A 347 12.44 -0.64 25.14
N ALA A 348 11.90 0.47 25.66
CA ALA A 348 10.47 0.68 25.84
C ALA A 348 9.99 1.69 24.78
N PRO A 349 9.84 1.28 23.51
CA PRO A 349 9.34 2.19 22.48
C PRO A 349 7.94 2.69 22.86
N PRO A 350 7.56 3.90 22.43
CA PRO A 350 6.23 4.43 22.72
C PRO A 350 5.18 3.50 22.13
N GLU A 351 4.24 3.01 22.93
CA GLU A 351 3.17 2.15 22.44
C GLU A 351 2.10 2.96 21.68
N LEU A 352 1.51 2.34 20.66
CA LEU A 352 0.41 2.93 19.87
C LEU A 352 -0.92 2.89 20.64
N THR A 353 -0.96 3.52 21.81
CA THR A 353 -2.16 3.68 22.64
C THR A 353 -3.17 4.60 21.97
N PHE A 354 -4.43 4.60 22.43
CA PHE A 354 -5.45 5.52 21.91
C PHE A 354 -5.05 7.00 22.05
N ALA A 355 -4.38 7.35 23.16
CA ALA A 355 -3.83 8.68 23.37
C ALA A 355 -2.73 9.00 22.34
N ALA A 356 -1.85 8.03 22.04
CA ALA A 356 -0.83 8.18 21.00
C ALA A 356 -1.46 8.36 19.61
N ARG A 357 -2.50 7.60 19.26
CA ARG A 357 -3.24 7.78 17.99
C ARG A 357 -3.92 9.13 17.90
N SER A 358 -4.48 9.63 19.01
CA SER A 358 -5.07 10.96 19.04
C SER A 358 -4.02 12.05 18.86
N LYS A 359 -2.85 11.91 19.50
CA LYS A 359 -1.73 12.84 19.34
C LYS A 359 -1.15 12.79 17.93
N ALA A 360 -1.04 11.59 17.33
CA ALA A 360 -0.63 11.40 15.95
C ALA A 360 -1.56 12.12 14.98
N LEU A 361 -2.87 11.98 15.16
CA LEU A 361 -3.86 12.68 14.35
C LEU A 361 -3.73 14.20 14.49
N THR A 362 -3.59 14.72 15.71
CA THR A 362 -3.36 16.16 15.92
C THR A 362 -2.08 16.63 15.25
N ALA A 363 -0.98 15.87 15.36
CA ALA A 363 0.28 16.19 14.71
C ALA A 363 0.19 16.16 13.17
N LEU A 364 -0.58 15.22 12.61
CA LEU A 364 -0.84 15.15 11.17
C LEU A 364 -1.65 16.37 10.69
N ARG A 365 -2.67 16.77 11.45
CA ARG A 365 -3.46 17.99 11.18
C ARG A 365 -2.64 19.27 11.28
N GLU A 366 -1.70 19.32 12.23
CA GLU A 366 -0.79 20.44 12.40
C GLU A 366 0.37 20.43 11.39
N SER A 367 0.56 19.34 10.65
CA SER A 367 1.63 19.24 9.66
C SER A 367 1.43 20.22 8.51
N SER A 368 2.54 20.76 7.99
CA SER A 368 2.51 21.76 6.91
C SER A 368 1.83 21.28 5.61
N GLY A 369 1.71 19.96 5.42
CA GLY A 369 0.98 19.39 4.29
C GLY A 369 -0.55 19.51 4.40
N GLU A 370 -1.08 19.63 5.61
CA GLU A 370 -2.52 19.76 5.87
C GLU A 370 -2.94 21.19 6.23
N GLN A 371 -2.00 22.02 6.69
CA GLN A 371 -2.22 23.46 6.89
C GLN A 371 -2.49 24.16 5.55
N GLY A 372 -3.77 24.20 5.15
CA GLY A 372 -4.23 24.84 3.92
C GLY A 372 -5.22 24.01 3.12
N VAL A 373 -5.40 22.73 3.47
CA VAL A 373 -6.43 21.88 2.86
C VAL A 373 -7.80 22.33 3.38
N PRO A 374 -8.76 22.70 2.50
CA PRO A 374 -10.12 23.04 2.91
C PRO A 374 -10.73 21.94 3.78
N HIS A 375 -11.50 22.29 4.82
CA HIS A 375 -12.10 21.32 5.75
C HIS A 375 -12.83 20.17 5.02
N PHE A 376 -13.48 20.45 3.89
CA PHE A 376 -14.20 19.45 3.08
C PHE A 376 -13.31 18.42 2.36
N GLU A 377 -12.03 18.75 2.12
CA GLU A 377 -11.05 17.82 1.57
C GLU A 377 -10.41 16.97 2.68
N THR A 378 -10.56 17.37 3.94
CA THR A 378 -10.22 16.50 5.07
C THR A 378 -11.25 15.37 5.18
N VAL A 379 -10.78 14.21 5.63
CA VAL A 379 -11.65 13.04 5.84
C VAL A 379 -12.72 13.33 6.89
N GLU A 380 -12.43 14.17 7.89
CA GLU A 380 -13.42 14.62 8.88
C GLU A 380 -14.56 15.38 8.20
N GLY A 381 -14.23 16.41 7.40
CA GLY A 381 -15.22 17.21 6.71
C GLY A 381 -16.03 16.41 5.70
N PHE A 382 -15.42 15.44 5.01
CA PHE A 382 -16.15 14.50 4.15
C PHE A 382 -17.15 13.65 4.94
N ALA A 383 -16.74 13.07 6.09
CA ALA A 383 -17.63 12.28 6.93
C ALA A 383 -18.79 13.11 7.50
N GLN A 384 -18.50 14.33 7.96
CA GLN A 384 -19.51 15.29 8.41
C GLN A 384 -20.48 15.67 7.28
N ALA A 385 -19.97 15.92 6.08
CA ALA A 385 -20.79 16.25 4.92
C ALA A 385 -21.67 15.06 4.51
N ALA A 386 -21.13 13.84 4.46
CA ALA A 386 -21.89 12.64 4.10
C ALA A 386 -23.04 12.36 5.09
N LEU A 387 -22.76 12.40 6.40
CA LEU A 387 -23.78 12.24 7.44
C LEU A 387 -24.80 13.39 7.41
N GLY A 388 -24.33 14.62 7.22
CA GLY A 388 -25.18 15.79 7.04
C GLY A 388 -26.13 15.66 5.85
N VAL A 389 -25.63 15.23 4.70
CA VAL A 389 -26.43 15.01 3.48
C VAL A 389 -27.47 13.92 3.69
N LEU A 390 -27.12 12.79 4.33
CA LEU A 390 -28.08 11.73 4.65
C LEU A 390 -29.19 12.23 5.58
N PHE A 391 -28.82 13.00 6.60
CA PHE A 391 -29.78 13.60 7.51
C PHE A 391 -30.70 14.60 6.82
N PHE A 392 -30.15 15.52 6.02
CA PHE A 392 -30.94 16.47 5.24
C PHE A 392 -31.80 15.77 4.20
N ALA A 393 -31.35 14.66 3.62
CA ALA A 393 -32.16 13.83 2.72
C ALA A 393 -33.37 13.22 3.47
N LEU A 394 -33.20 12.75 4.71
CA LEU A 394 -34.32 12.26 5.52
C LEU A 394 -35.30 13.37 5.90
N ILE A 395 -34.80 14.56 6.26
CA ILE A 395 -35.65 15.74 6.49
C ILE A 395 -36.41 16.11 5.22
N ALA A 396 -35.71 16.24 4.09
CA ALA A 396 -36.30 16.59 2.81
C ALA A 396 -37.37 15.56 2.42
N LEU A 397 -37.07 14.27 2.57
CA LEU A 397 -38.01 13.20 2.27
C LEU A 397 -39.31 13.36 3.10
N LYS A 398 -39.19 13.66 4.39
CA LYS A 398 -40.33 13.91 5.27
C LYS A 398 -41.07 15.22 4.97
N LEU A 399 -40.36 16.28 4.57
CA LEU A 399 -40.96 17.55 4.19
C LEU A 399 -41.80 17.41 2.91
N PHE A 400 -41.29 16.65 1.93
CA PHE A 400 -41.92 16.36 0.64
C PHE A 400 -42.71 15.04 0.62
N GLU A 401 -43.28 14.64 1.77
CA GLU A 401 -44.10 13.43 1.88
C GLU A 401 -45.35 13.53 0.97
N PRO A 402 -45.52 12.64 -0.03
CA PRO A 402 -46.67 12.65 -0.93
C PRO A 402 -47.99 12.44 -0.16
N PRO A 403 -49.13 12.99 -0.64
CA PRO A 403 -50.42 12.80 0.01
C PRO A 403 -50.81 11.32 0.22
N ALA A 404 -50.39 10.44 -0.70
CA ALA A 404 -50.63 9.00 -0.58
C ALA A 404 -49.88 8.36 0.61
N VAL A 405 -48.71 8.89 0.99
CA VAL A 405 -47.95 8.42 2.16
C VAL A 405 -48.58 8.98 3.44
N GLN A 406 -49.02 10.24 3.43
CA GLN A 406 -49.73 10.84 4.56
C GLN A 406 -51.02 10.08 4.87
N ALA A 407 -51.77 9.70 3.84
CA ALA A 407 -52.94 8.85 3.96
C ALA A 407 -52.62 7.46 4.51
N TYR A 408 -51.45 6.90 4.16
CA TYR A 408 -51.00 5.61 4.65
C TYR A 408 -50.63 5.66 6.14
N TYR A 409 -49.93 6.70 6.60
CA TYR A 409 -49.53 6.82 8.00
C TYR A 409 -50.62 7.38 8.92
N SER A 410 -51.71 7.92 8.37
CA SER A 410 -52.84 8.40 9.15
C SER A 410 -53.65 7.25 9.76
N GLU A 411 -53.65 7.15 11.09
CA GLU A 411 -54.40 6.14 11.85
C GLU A 411 -55.91 6.30 11.63
N SER A 412 -56.40 7.54 11.56
CA SER A 412 -57.82 7.81 11.28
C SER A 412 -58.22 7.30 9.90
N VAL A 413 -57.46 7.60 8.85
CA VAL A 413 -57.74 7.14 7.48
C VAL A 413 -57.62 5.62 7.37
N GLN A 414 -56.62 5.00 8.02
CA GLN A 414 -56.46 3.54 8.06
C GLN A 414 -57.64 2.84 8.74
N SER A 415 -58.09 3.36 9.89
CA SER A 415 -59.26 2.84 10.61
C SER A 415 -60.52 2.91 9.75
N GLN A 416 -60.73 4.06 9.10
CA GLN A 416 -61.91 4.28 8.25
C GLN A 416 -61.84 3.47 6.95
N TYR A 417 -60.65 3.26 6.38
CA TYR A 417 -60.50 2.39 5.22
C TYR A 417 -60.80 0.93 5.54
N ARG A 418 -60.38 0.44 6.71
CA ARG A 418 -60.79 -0.89 7.19
C ARG A 418 -62.30 -0.98 7.37
N LYS A 419 -62.92 0.07 7.93
CA LYS A 419 -64.36 0.16 8.07
C LYS A 419 -65.07 0.17 6.71
N TYR A 420 -64.54 0.87 5.71
CA TYR A 420 -65.01 0.86 4.33
C TYR A 420 -64.94 -0.55 3.72
N LEU A 421 -63.79 -1.23 3.84
CA LEU A 421 -63.63 -2.59 3.33
C LEU A 421 -64.57 -3.60 4.00
N ALA A 422 -64.99 -3.33 5.24
CA ALA A 422 -65.97 -4.12 5.97
C ALA A 422 -67.43 -3.68 5.70
N GLY A 423 -67.67 -2.72 4.80
CA GLY A 423 -69.00 -2.22 4.46
C GLY A 423 -69.60 -1.22 5.44
N GLY A 424 -68.91 -0.89 6.53
CA GLY A 424 -69.41 0.00 7.57
C GLY A 424 -69.52 1.49 7.16
N LEU A 425 -69.12 1.83 5.93
CA LEU A 425 -69.30 3.16 5.34
C LEU A 425 -70.23 3.16 4.12
N ALA A 426 -70.94 2.05 3.84
CA ALA A 426 -71.80 1.95 2.67
C ALA A 426 -72.97 2.96 2.66
N ASP A 427 -73.39 3.43 3.84
CA ASP A 427 -74.45 4.44 4.00
C ASP A 427 -74.02 5.84 3.55
N ILE A 428 -72.73 6.10 3.39
CA ILE A 428 -72.20 7.38 2.93
C ILE A 428 -72.14 7.36 1.39
N PRO A 429 -72.85 8.27 0.69
CA PRO A 429 -72.79 8.36 -0.76
C PRO A 429 -71.34 8.50 -1.26
N GLY A 430 -70.97 7.69 -2.26
CA GLY A 430 -69.60 7.63 -2.78
C GLY A 430 -68.72 6.55 -2.17
N PHE A 431 -69.16 5.87 -1.10
CA PHE A 431 -68.47 4.75 -0.44
C PHE A 431 -69.25 3.43 -0.50
N ALA A 432 -70.29 3.33 -1.32
CA ALA A 432 -71.16 2.16 -1.40
C ALA A 432 -70.46 0.90 -1.94
N HIS A 433 -69.56 1.05 -2.92
CA HIS A 433 -68.98 -0.07 -3.69
C HIS A 433 -67.74 -0.70 -3.03
N HIS A 434 -67.85 -1.14 -1.78
CA HIS A 434 -66.74 -1.80 -1.09
C HIS A 434 -66.51 -3.24 -1.55
N ASP A 435 -67.56 -3.95 -1.93
CA ASP A 435 -67.51 -5.38 -2.32
C ASP A 435 -67.01 -5.63 -3.74
N ASP A 436 -67.21 -4.68 -4.66
CA ASP A 436 -66.83 -4.82 -6.07
C ASP A 436 -65.38 -4.35 -6.31
N PRO A 437 -64.42 -5.24 -6.62
CA PRO A 437 -63.02 -4.85 -6.84
C PRO A 437 -62.81 -3.87 -8.00
N ALA A 438 -63.70 -3.87 -9.01
CA ALA A 438 -63.59 -2.99 -10.16
C ALA A 438 -64.11 -1.58 -9.87
N ARG A 439 -65.02 -1.43 -8.90
CA ARG A 439 -65.62 -0.15 -8.49
C ARG A 439 -65.15 0.33 -7.12
N ARG A 440 -64.37 -0.48 -6.41
CA ARG A 440 -63.76 -0.13 -5.14
C ARG A 440 -62.85 1.07 -5.34
N LEU A 441 -62.98 2.05 -4.45
CA LEU A 441 -62.11 3.22 -4.45
C LEU A 441 -60.66 2.77 -4.29
N SER A 442 -59.78 3.30 -5.13
CA SER A 442 -58.35 3.15 -4.89
C SER A 442 -57.98 3.77 -3.54
N PRO A 443 -56.92 3.31 -2.85
CA PRO A 443 -56.47 3.90 -1.60
C PRO A 443 -56.34 5.43 -1.59
N ALA A 444 -55.82 5.99 -2.68
CA ALA A 444 -55.63 7.43 -2.82
C ALA A 444 -56.98 8.17 -2.98
N GLU A 445 -57.90 7.61 -3.78
CA GLU A 445 -59.24 8.16 -3.95
C GLU A 445 -60.06 8.07 -2.67
N PHE A 446 -59.97 6.94 -1.95
CA PHE A 446 -60.61 6.78 -0.65
C PHE A 446 -60.13 7.86 0.32
N ALA A 447 -58.81 8.02 0.47
CA ALA A 447 -58.24 9.01 1.38
C ALA A 447 -58.66 10.44 1.01
N ARG A 448 -58.65 10.79 -0.28
CA ARG A 448 -59.08 12.11 -0.77
C ARG A 448 -60.56 12.36 -0.48
N ARG A 449 -61.43 11.39 -0.79
CA ARG A 449 -62.88 11.50 -0.57
C ARG A 449 -63.20 11.54 0.93
N TRP A 450 -62.52 10.73 1.73
CA TRP A 450 -62.67 10.73 3.18
C TRP A 450 -62.24 12.06 3.81
N GLU A 451 -61.12 12.63 3.37
CA GLU A 451 -60.65 13.93 3.86
C GLU A 451 -61.62 15.08 3.48
N GLN A 452 -62.19 15.04 2.28
CA GLN A 452 -63.22 16.00 1.87
C GLN A 452 -64.50 15.86 2.70
N TRP A 453 -64.93 14.63 2.96
CA TRP A 453 -66.07 14.32 3.82
C TRP A 453 -65.84 14.79 5.26
N GLU A 454 -64.69 14.46 5.86
CA GLU A 454 -64.33 14.84 7.22
C GLU A 454 -64.25 16.37 7.39
N ARG A 455 -63.75 17.08 6.38
CA ARG A 455 -63.64 18.54 6.40
C ARG A 455 -64.98 19.24 6.25
N SER A 456 -65.84 18.74 5.37
CA SER A 456 -67.13 19.36 5.04
C SER A 456 -68.09 18.34 4.41
N PRO A 457 -68.88 17.62 5.23
CA PRO A 457 -69.81 16.60 4.74
C PRO A 457 -70.79 17.15 3.71
N ASP A 458 -71.36 18.33 3.96
CA ASP A 458 -72.36 18.95 3.09
C ASP A 458 -71.80 19.33 1.71
N ALA A 459 -70.60 19.92 1.68
CA ALA A 459 -69.94 20.27 0.43
C ALA A 459 -69.52 19.03 -0.36
N PHE A 460 -69.11 17.96 0.32
CA PHE A 460 -68.83 16.68 -0.32
C PHE A 460 -70.09 16.08 -0.95
N LEU A 461 -71.25 16.10 -0.26
CA LEU A 461 -72.50 15.60 -0.83
C LEU A 461 -72.97 16.41 -2.03
N ALA A 462 -72.81 17.74 -2.00
CA ALA A 462 -73.11 18.59 -3.13
C ALA A 462 -72.22 18.23 -4.33
N ALA A 463 -70.90 18.18 -4.13
CA ALA A 463 -69.95 17.82 -5.19
C ALA A 463 -70.17 16.41 -5.75
N TYR A 464 -70.54 15.43 -4.90
CA TYR A 464 -70.83 14.07 -5.34
C TYR A 464 -72.13 13.98 -6.14
N ARG A 465 -73.15 14.78 -5.81
CA ARG A 465 -74.36 14.90 -6.62
C ARG A 465 -74.05 15.54 -7.97
N ASP A 466 -73.25 16.59 -7.99
CA ASP A 466 -72.80 17.23 -9.22
C ASP A 466 -72.00 16.26 -10.09
N GLU A 467 -71.13 15.41 -9.50
CA GLU A 467 -70.38 14.37 -10.22
C GLU A 467 -71.32 13.32 -10.82
N LEU A 468 -72.36 12.88 -10.08
CA LEU A 468 -73.36 11.94 -10.59
C LEU A 468 -74.22 12.55 -11.69
N ASP A 469 -74.63 13.81 -11.55
CA ASP A 469 -75.43 14.53 -12.55
C ASP A 469 -74.59 14.81 -13.80
N ALA A 470 -73.31 15.15 -13.64
CA ALA A 470 -72.37 15.31 -14.74
C ALA A 470 -72.11 13.97 -15.45
N LYS A 471 -71.94 12.87 -14.72
CA LYS A 471 -71.78 11.54 -15.31
C LYS A 471 -73.04 11.08 -16.03
N ALA A 472 -74.22 11.28 -15.44
CA ALA A 472 -75.48 11.01 -16.11
C ALA A 472 -75.68 11.89 -17.35
N SER A 473 -75.16 13.13 -17.34
CA SER A 473 -75.17 14.03 -18.50
C SER A 473 -74.18 13.58 -19.57
N LEU A 474 -73.00 13.08 -19.19
CA LEU A 474 -72.03 12.50 -20.13
C LEU A 474 -72.54 11.20 -20.74
N ASP A 475 -73.13 10.31 -19.96
CA ASP A 475 -73.73 9.07 -20.45
C ASP A 475 -74.90 9.38 -21.40
N ARG A 476 -75.67 10.46 -21.15
CA ARG A 476 -76.67 10.98 -22.09
C ARG A 476 -76.05 11.58 -23.35
N LEU A 477 -74.98 12.36 -23.22
CA LEU A 477 -74.28 12.94 -24.37
C LEU A 477 -73.61 11.88 -25.24
N ASP A 478 -73.08 10.80 -24.64
CA ASP A 478 -72.49 9.69 -25.39
C ASP A 478 -73.59 8.86 -26.05
N ALA A 479 -74.74 8.63 -25.39
CA ALA A 479 -75.91 8.03 -26.04
C ALA A 479 -76.48 8.92 -27.16
N ASP A 480 -76.51 10.23 -26.98
CA ASP A 480 -76.95 11.21 -27.99
C ASP A 480 -75.96 11.28 -29.15
N ARG A 481 -74.65 11.16 -28.89
CA ARG A 481 -73.60 11.08 -29.93
C ARG A 481 -73.67 9.78 -30.71
N GLU A 482 -73.91 8.66 -30.05
CA GLU A 482 -74.14 7.38 -30.72
C GLU A 482 -75.41 7.46 -31.58
N HIS A 483 -76.46 8.12 -31.10
CA HIS A 483 -77.70 8.35 -31.85
C HIS A 483 -77.53 9.34 -33.02
N GLU A 484 -76.77 10.41 -32.83
CA GLU A 484 -76.39 11.35 -33.89
C GLU A 484 -75.50 10.68 -34.94
N HIS A 485 -74.57 9.81 -34.54
CA HIS A 485 -73.78 9.01 -35.47
C HIS A 485 -74.64 8.06 -36.31
N GLU A 486 -75.69 7.48 -35.72
CA GLU A 486 -76.66 6.64 -36.42
C GLU A 486 -77.59 7.46 -37.36
N LEU A 487 -77.95 8.68 -36.98
CA LEU A 487 -78.73 9.59 -37.83
C LEU A 487 -77.90 10.20 -38.97
N LEU A 488 -76.62 10.50 -38.72
CA LEU A 488 -75.68 11.00 -39.73
C LEU A 488 -75.29 9.93 -40.74
N SER A 489 -75.22 8.65 -40.35
CA SER A 489 -75.00 7.56 -41.31
C SER A 489 -76.19 7.41 -42.27
N ARG A 490 -77.43 7.49 -41.77
CA ARG A 490 -78.65 7.47 -42.59
C ARG A 490 -78.83 8.72 -43.45
N ARG A 491 -78.38 9.89 -42.98
CA ARG A 491 -78.38 11.13 -43.78
C ARG A 491 -77.30 11.12 -44.86
N ARG A 492 -76.13 10.51 -44.61
CA ARG A 492 -75.05 10.37 -45.61
C ARG A 492 -75.51 9.56 -46.82
N GLU A 493 -76.19 8.44 -46.60
CA GLU A 493 -76.73 7.61 -47.69
C GLU A 493 -77.78 8.36 -48.55
N SER A 494 -78.54 9.29 -47.96
CA SER A 494 -79.52 10.15 -48.65
C SER A 494 -78.88 11.34 -49.37
N ILE A 495 -77.79 11.89 -48.83
CA ILE A 495 -77.08 13.06 -49.35
C ILE A 495 -76.14 12.66 -50.50
N ASP A 496 -75.50 11.49 -50.43
CA ASP A 496 -74.64 10.97 -51.49
C ASP A 496 -75.43 10.71 -52.79
N HIS A 497 -76.73 10.38 -52.69
CA HIS A 497 -77.60 10.20 -53.85
C HIS A 497 -78.03 11.52 -54.52
N GLN A 498 -78.12 12.63 -53.75
CA GLN A 498 -78.43 13.97 -54.26
C GLN A 498 -77.18 14.74 -54.73
N LEU A 499 -76.03 14.56 -54.07
CA LEU A 499 -74.76 15.18 -54.42
C LEU A 499 -74.16 14.66 -55.73
N ALA A 500 -74.43 13.40 -56.12
CA ALA A 500 -74.02 12.87 -57.42
C ALA A 500 -74.68 13.61 -58.62
N LEU A 501 -75.84 14.25 -58.40
CA LEU A 501 -76.57 15.02 -59.42
C LEU A 501 -76.17 16.51 -59.42
N GLU A 502 -75.80 17.09 -58.26
CA GLU A 502 -75.33 18.48 -58.17
C GLU A 502 -73.82 18.65 -58.50
N HIS A 503 -72.98 17.63 -58.28
CA HIS A 503 -71.53 17.70 -58.55
C HIS A 503 -71.21 17.93 -60.04
N ARG A 504 -72.03 17.43 -60.97
CA ARG A 504 -71.86 17.69 -62.40
C ARG A 504 -72.14 19.14 -62.81
N GLN A 505 -72.90 19.89 -62.03
CA GLN A 505 -73.23 21.29 -62.32
C GLN A 505 -72.25 22.27 -61.64
N ARG A 506 -71.81 21.98 -60.41
CA ARG A 506 -70.89 22.84 -59.65
C ARG A 506 -69.41 22.74 -60.04
N GLU A 507 -68.96 21.67 -60.70
CA GLU A 507 -67.59 21.60 -61.25
C GLU A 507 -67.32 22.67 -62.33
N SER A 508 -68.35 23.12 -63.04
CA SER A 508 -68.22 24.19 -64.05
C SER A 508 -68.17 25.61 -63.46
N GLU A 509 -68.71 25.82 -62.25
CA GLU A 509 -68.77 27.14 -61.59
C GLU A 509 -67.61 27.35 -60.60
N LEU A 510 -67.05 26.28 -60.02
CA LEU A 510 -65.94 26.36 -59.05
C LEU A 510 -64.57 26.60 -59.67
N ALA A 511 -64.34 26.23 -60.94
CA ALA A 511 -63.10 26.52 -61.65
C ALA A 511 -62.82 28.03 -61.79
N VAL A 512 -63.86 28.87 -61.80
CA VAL A 512 -63.74 30.33 -61.97
C VAL A 512 -63.53 31.05 -60.62
N ARG A 513 -64.01 30.49 -59.50
CA ARG A 513 -63.85 31.09 -58.15
C ARG A 513 -62.59 30.64 -57.40
N GLU A 514 -62.02 29.51 -57.77
CA GLU A 514 -60.78 28.99 -57.15
C GLU A 514 -59.53 29.78 -57.59
N GLN A 515 -59.53 30.35 -58.80
CA GLN A 515 -58.48 31.26 -59.26
C GLN A 515 -58.44 32.59 -58.48
N GLU A 516 -59.56 33.06 -57.93
CA GLU A 516 -59.65 34.35 -57.24
C GLU A 516 -59.23 34.28 -55.76
N LEU A 517 -59.45 33.13 -55.10
CA LEU A 517 -59.11 32.93 -53.68
C LEU A 517 -57.67 32.46 -53.44
N GLN A 518 -57.04 31.77 -54.39
CA GLN A 518 -55.62 31.39 -54.29
C GLN A 518 -54.68 32.61 -54.31
N LEU A 519 -55.04 33.69 -55.01
CA LEU A 519 -54.24 34.92 -55.08
C LEU A 519 -54.22 35.72 -53.75
N ARG A 520 -55.29 35.63 -52.93
CA ARG A 520 -55.39 36.39 -51.67
C ARG A 520 -54.87 35.65 -50.44
N LEU A 521 -54.90 34.31 -50.45
CA LEU A 521 -54.36 33.49 -49.35
C LEU A 521 -52.84 33.30 -49.42
N GLY A 522 -52.22 33.42 -50.60
CA GLY A 522 -50.74 33.40 -50.74
C GLY A 522 -50.06 34.61 -50.06
N GLN A 523 -50.62 35.81 -50.21
CA GLN A 523 -49.98 37.06 -49.76
C GLN A 523 -49.98 37.25 -48.23
N PHE A 524 -50.92 36.62 -47.51
CA PHE A 524 -50.98 36.69 -46.04
C PHE A 524 -50.19 35.58 -45.35
N LYS A 525 -50.06 34.41 -45.98
CA LYS A 525 -49.34 33.26 -45.41
C LYS A 525 -47.82 33.43 -45.52
N GLU A 526 -47.31 34.03 -46.60
CA GLU A 526 -45.87 34.31 -46.76
C GLU A 526 -45.35 35.35 -45.75
N ARG A 527 -46.14 36.36 -45.37
CA ARG A 527 -45.70 37.38 -44.41
C ARG A 527 -45.54 36.83 -42.99
N LEU A 528 -46.50 36.05 -42.50
CA LEU A 528 -46.47 35.47 -41.15
C LEU A 528 -45.49 34.29 -41.03
N ASP A 529 -45.35 33.45 -42.06
CA ASP A 529 -44.36 32.36 -42.05
C ASP A 529 -42.92 32.88 -42.15
N SER A 530 -42.67 34.02 -42.83
CA SER A 530 -41.33 34.59 -42.96
C SER A 530 -40.81 35.25 -41.68
N GLU A 531 -41.69 35.79 -40.83
CA GLU A 531 -41.32 36.49 -39.60
C GLU A 531 -41.11 35.49 -38.45
N THR A 532 -42.00 34.51 -38.33
CA THR A 532 -41.91 33.44 -37.31
C THR A 532 -40.79 32.45 -37.60
N ARG A 533 -40.47 32.15 -38.88
CA ARG A 533 -39.29 31.34 -39.24
C ARG A 533 -37.98 32.06 -38.99
N ARG A 534 -37.90 33.39 -39.18
CA ARG A 534 -36.65 34.13 -38.92
C ARG A 534 -36.33 34.21 -37.42
N GLN A 535 -37.34 34.23 -36.57
CA GLN A 535 -37.15 34.27 -35.12
C GLN A 535 -36.80 32.89 -34.56
N ARG A 536 -37.51 31.83 -34.99
CA ARG A 536 -37.14 30.45 -34.63
C ARG A 536 -35.79 30.03 -35.18
N MET A 537 -35.44 30.40 -36.42
CA MET A 537 -34.09 30.14 -36.94
C MET A 537 -33.01 30.94 -36.21
N ARG A 538 -33.28 32.14 -35.68
CA ARG A 538 -32.28 32.87 -34.88
C ARG A 538 -32.06 32.24 -33.52
N ASP A 539 -33.14 31.79 -32.86
CA ASP A 539 -33.07 31.18 -31.55
C ASP A 539 -32.52 29.73 -31.64
N GLU A 540 -32.91 28.97 -32.66
CA GLU A 540 -32.34 27.65 -32.98
C GLU A 540 -30.86 27.79 -33.37
N TRP A 541 -30.50 28.75 -34.24
CA TRP A 541 -29.10 28.97 -34.62
C TRP A 541 -28.25 29.44 -33.43
N ALA A 542 -28.78 30.29 -32.53
CA ALA A 542 -28.05 30.73 -31.34
C ALA A 542 -27.83 29.59 -30.32
N LEU A 543 -28.84 28.74 -30.09
CA LEU A 543 -28.71 27.56 -29.22
C LEU A 543 -27.80 26.50 -29.83
N GLU A 544 -27.84 26.32 -31.15
CA GLU A 544 -26.98 25.38 -31.87
C GLU A 544 -25.54 25.89 -31.93
N GLN A 545 -25.32 27.20 -32.02
CA GLN A 545 -24.00 27.83 -31.93
C GLN A 545 -23.43 27.70 -30.51
N GLU A 546 -24.22 27.96 -29.46
CA GLU A 546 -23.79 27.79 -28.07
C GLU A 546 -23.49 26.31 -27.74
N HIS A 547 -24.30 25.38 -28.27
CA HIS A 547 -24.05 23.96 -28.11
C HIS A 547 -22.79 23.50 -28.87
N GLN A 548 -22.56 24.03 -30.08
CA GLN A 548 -21.33 23.77 -30.83
C GLN A 548 -20.09 24.33 -30.12
N GLU A 549 -20.15 25.56 -29.61
CA GLU A 549 -19.06 26.18 -28.84
C GLU A 549 -18.77 25.39 -27.56
N GLN A 550 -19.80 24.91 -26.84
CA GLN A 550 -19.62 24.06 -25.67
C GLN A 550 -19.03 22.69 -26.02
N LEU A 551 -19.43 22.09 -27.16
CA LEU A 551 -18.86 20.84 -27.65
C LEU A 551 -17.40 21.02 -28.08
N GLU A 552 -17.05 22.14 -28.70
CA GLU A 552 -15.68 22.50 -29.08
C GLU A 552 -14.81 22.79 -27.86
N ALA A 553 -15.29 23.58 -26.90
CA ALA A 553 -14.59 23.83 -25.64
C ALA A 553 -14.35 22.54 -24.86
N ASN A 554 -15.34 21.62 -24.82
CA ASN A 554 -15.18 20.31 -24.21
C ASN A 554 -14.18 19.42 -24.98
N ARG A 555 -14.14 19.51 -26.31
CA ARG A 555 -13.15 18.82 -27.16
C ARG A 555 -11.74 19.32 -26.90
N GLU A 556 -11.57 20.63 -26.83
CA GLU A 556 -10.28 21.26 -26.52
C GLU A 556 -9.81 20.92 -25.11
N ALA A 557 -10.70 20.97 -24.11
CA ALA A 557 -10.39 20.57 -22.74
C ALA A 557 -10.00 19.08 -22.65
N GLN A 558 -10.66 18.20 -23.41
CA GLN A 558 -10.30 16.78 -23.46
C GLN A 558 -8.96 16.53 -24.16
N ARG A 559 -8.67 17.26 -25.26
CA ARG A 559 -7.37 17.21 -25.94
C ARG A 559 -6.25 17.70 -25.02
N ALA A 560 -6.44 18.85 -24.38
CA ALA A 560 -5.47 19.40 -23.43
C ALA A 560 -5.18 18.44 -22.27
N ARG A 561 -6.22 17.79 -21.70
CA ARG A 561 -6.03 16.77 -20.64
C ARG A 561 -5.28 15.54 -21.14
N ARG A 562 -5.55 15.10 -22.38
CA ARG A 562 -4.85 13.95 -22.99
C ARG A 562 -3.39 14.29 -23.26
N GLU A 563 -3.11 15.47 -23.80
CA GLU A 563 -1.75 15.97 -24.03
C GLU A 563 -0.97 16.08 -22.72
N GLN A 564 -1.54 16.73 -21.69
CA GLN A 564 -0.92 16.80 -20.36
C GLN A 564 -0.61 15.43 -19.78
N ARG A 565 -1.48 14.44 -20.00
CA ARG A 565 -1.27 13.06 -19.53
C ARG A 565 -0.19 12.33 -20.32
N ILE A 566 -0.09 12.56 -21.62
CA ILE A 566 0.98 12.04 -22.48
C ILE A 566 2.31 12.65 -22.06
N ASP A 567 2.39 13.97 -21.88
CA ASP A 567 3.60 14.67 -21.46
C ASP A 567 4.08 14.20 -20.09
N ALA A 568 3.16 14.03 -19.13
CA ALA A 568 3.48 13.49 -17.81
C ALA A 568 4.04 12.06 -17.87
N LEU A 569 3.49 11.20 -18.72
CA LEU A 569 4.00 9.83 -18.90
C LEU A 569 5.35 9.82 -19.61
N GLN A 570 5.58 10.70 -20.60
CA GLN A 570 6.88 10.83 -21.25
C GLN A 570 7.95 11.30 -20.28
N GLN A 571 7.65 12.27 -19.42
CA GLN A 571 8.59 12.75 -18.39
C GLN A 571 8.97 11.65 -17.40
N ARG A 572 8.00 10.85 -16.92
CA ARG A 572 8.30 9.73 -16.01
C ARG A 572 9.11 8.63 -16.69
N LEU A 573 8.79 8.33 -17.94
CA LEU A 573 9.51 7.34 -18.72
C LEU A 573 10.97 7.76 -18.95
N GLU A 574 11.22 9.04 -19.21
CA GLU A 574 12.58 9.59 -19.32
C GLU A 574 13.32 9.56 -17.97
N GLN A 575 12.63 9.86 -16.86
CA GLN A 575 13.19 9.72 -15.51
C GLN A 575 13.60 8.26 -15.24
N HIS A 576 12.73 7.29 -15.51
CA HIS A 576 13.06 5.88 -15.31
C HIS A 576 14.18 5.39 -16.23
N ARG A 577 14.25 5.87 -17.48
CA ARG A 577 15.38 5.59 -18.39
C ARG A 577 16.70 6.13 -17.85
N SER A 578 16.72 7.37 -17.36
CA SER A 578 17.92 7.97 -16.76
C SER A 578 18.37 7.22 -15.50
N ALA A 579 17.43 6.84 -14.63
CA ALA A 579 17.71 6.07 -13.42
C ALA A 579 18.29 4.68 -13.77
N ARG A 580 17.74 4.03 -14.78
CA ARG A 580 18.25 2.75 -15.27
C ARG A 580 19.65 2.89 -15.87
N ALA A 581 19.93 3.95 -16.63
CA ALA A 581 21.26 4.21 -17.16
C ALA A 581 22.29 4.39 -16.02
N ALA A 582 21.95 5.18 -15.00
CA ALA A 582 22.80 5.36 -13.82
C ALA A 582 23.04 4.04 -13.07
N CYS A 583 22.01 3.21 -12.91
CA CYS A 583 22.12 1.87 -12.29
C CYS A 583 23.06 0.95 -13.09
N ARG A 584 22.99 0.96 -14.43
CA ARG A 584 23.92 0.22 -15.30
C ARG A 584 25.36 0.68 -15.15
N ASP A 585 25.59 1.99 -15.10
CA ASP A 585 26.94 2.54 -14.90
C ASP A 585 27.53 2.10 -13.55
N GLN A 586 26.70 2.07 -12.49
CA GLN A 586 27.08 1.52 -11.20
C GLN A 586 27.39 0.01 -11.29
N GLN A 587 26.57 -0.79 -11.97
CA GLN A 587 26.86 -2.22 -12.16
C GLN A 587 28.17 -2.46 -12.91
N LEU A 588 28.47 -1.67 -13.94
CA LEU A 588 29.73 -1.77 -14.67
C LEU A 588 30.93 -1.45 -13.77
N SER A 589 30.80 -0.43 -12.91
CA SER A 589 31.83 -0.08 -11.93
C SER A 589 32.05 -1.21 -10.91
N LEU A 590 30.98 -1.81 -10.38
CA LEU A 590 31.05 -2.95 -9.44
C LEU A 590 31.61 -4.21 -10.10
N THR A 591 31.29 -4.45 -11.37
CA THR A 591 31.83 -5.59 -12.12
C THR A 591 33.34 -5.44 -12.34
N ARG A 592 33.80 -4.20 -12.58
CA ARG A 592 35.22 -3.90 -12.70
C ARG A 592 35.95 -4.10 -11.37
N THR A 593 35.42 -3.59 -10.26
CA THR A 593 36.05 -3.79 -8.94
C THR A 593 36.07 -5.27 -8.57
N LEU A 594 35.01 -6.04 -8.83
CA LEU A 594 35.01 -7.49 -8.63
C LEU A 594 36.11 -8.21 -9.41
N ALA A 595 36.39 -7.79 -10.65
CA ALA A 595 37.48 -8.35 -11.44
C ALA A 595 38.86 -8.06 -10.80
N GLU A 596 39.06 -6.83 -10.32
CA GLU A 596 40.29 -6.41 -9.62
C GLU A 596 40.48 -7.23 -8.31
N TYR A 597 39.41 -7.42 -7.53
CA TYR A 597 39.43 -8.26 -6.33
C TYR A 597 39.74 -9.73 -6.64
N ARG A 598 39.14 -10.28 -7.70
CA ARG A 598 39.42 -11.66 -8.12
C ARG A 598 40.89 -11.86 -8.51
N GLU A 599 41.48 -10.88 -9.19
CA GLU A 599 42.90 -10.89 -9.51
C GLU A 599 43.76 -10.84 -8.23
N ALA A 600 43.43 -9.93 -7.29
CA ALA A 600 44.12 -9.81 -6.00
C ALA A 600 44.03 -11.08 -5.13
N ILE A 601 42.86 -11.72 -5.09
CA ILE A 601 42.65 -13.02 -4.43
C ILE A 601 43.55 -14.08 -5.08
N SER A 602 43.58 -14.15 -6.41
CA SER A 602 44.39 -15.12 -7.13
C SER A 602 45.89 -14.94 -6.89
N ALA A 603 46.37 -13.69 -6.85
CA ALA A 603 47.75 -13.35 -6.55
C ALA A 603 48.11 -13.73 -5.11
N THR A 604 47.25 -13.41 -4.14
CA THR A 604 47.44 -13.75 -2.72
C THR A 604 47.41 -15.26 -2.48
N ALA A 605 46.54 -15.99 -3.20
CA ALA A 605 46.49 -17.45 -3.16
C ALA A 605 47.73 -18.10 -3.79
N GLN A 606 48.34 -17.48 -4.81
CA GLN A 606 49.62 -17.94 -5.36
C GLN A 606 50.77 -17.70 -4.38
N THR A 607 50.82 -16.54 -3.71
CA THR A 607 51.84 -16.28 -2.69
C THR A 607 51.70 -17.26 -1.54
N LEU A 608 50.48 -17.53 -1.08
CA LEU A 608 50.18 -18.50 -0.03
C LEU A 608 50.69 -19.90 -0.40
N ARG A 609 50.36 -20.39 -1.61
CA ARG A 609 50.86 -21.68 -2.12
C ARG A 609 52.39 -21.75 -2.20
N SER A 610 53.03 -20.65 -2.60
CA SER A 610 54.51 -20.59 -2.65
C SER A 610 55.14 -20.66 -1.27
N VAL A 611 54.54 -20.01 -0.26
CA VAL A 611 54.98 -20.04 1.13
C VAL A 611 54.77 -21.41 1.74
N GLU A 612 53.59 -22.02 1.54
CA GLU A 612 53.29 -23.38 1.99
C GLU A 612 54.28 -24.38 1.40
N ALA A 613 54.57 -24.32 0.10
CA ALA A 613 55.56 -25.18 -0.53
C ALA A 613 56.97 -25.02 0.06
N ARG A 614 57.38 -23.80 0.44
CA ARG A 614 58.68 -23.56 1.12
C ARG A 614 58.71 -24.15 2.52
N ILE A 615 57.61 -24.02 3.27
CA ILE A 615 57.46 -24.60 4.61
C ILE A 615 57.50 -26.13 4.52
N ASP A 616 56.75 -26.71 3.59
CA ASP A 616 56.67 -28.15 3.36
C ASP A 616 58.01 -28.74 2.90
N ALA A 617 58.79 -28.02 2.09
CA ALA A 617 60.12 -28.46 1.69
C ALA A 617 61.11 -28.57 2.88
N GLN A 618 60.94 -27.73 3.91
CA GLN A 618 61.81 -27.68 5.09
C GLN A 618 61.33 -28.61 6.23
N GLN A 619 60.05 -29.00 6.23
CA GLN A 619 59.44 -29.85 7.26
C GLN A 619 60.10 -31.25 7.41
N PRO A 620 60.44 -31.99 6.34
CA PRO A 620 61.11 -33.28 6.45
C PRO A 620 62.48 -33.18 7.12
N ALA A 621 63.25 -32.12 6.81
CA ALA A 621 64.53 -31.85 7.45
C ALA A 621 64.36 -31.56 8.96
N LEU A 622 63.30 -30.85 9.34
CA LEU A 622 62.99 -30.62 10.75
C LEU A 622 62.57 -31.92 11.47
N ARG A 623 61.73 -32.76 10.83
CA ARG A 623 61.27 -34.04 11.38
C ARG A 623 62.42 -35.02 11.61
N THR A 624 63.33 -35.15 10.63
CA THR A 624 64.53 -35.99 10.74
C THR A 624 65.47 -35.51 11.84
N LEU A 625 65.70 -34.19 11.96
CA LEU A 625 66.51 -33.65 13.05
C LEU A 625 65.89 -33.88 14.44
N ARG A 626 64.55 -33.83 14.55
CA ARG A 626 63.81 -34.12 15.79
C ARG A 626 63.89 -35.61 16.15
N SER A 627 63.69 -36.52 15.19
CA SER A 627 63.84 -37.97 15.43
C SER A 627 65.27 -38.33 15.84
N ASP A 628 66.27 -37.76 15.18
CA ASP A 628 67.68 -37.97 15.52
C ASP A 628 68.01 -37.44 16.92
N LEU A 629 67.37 -36.34 17.33
CA LEU A 629 67.53 -35.78 18.66
C LEU A 629 66.94 -36.70 19.72
N GLU A 630 65.72 -37.19 19.51
CA GLU A 630 65.09 -38.16 20.40
C GLU A 630 65.93 -39.43 20.53
N GLU A 631 66.45 -39.95 19.41
CA GLU A 631 67.29 -41.14 19.43
C GLU A 631 68.60 -40.90 20.19
N ALA A 632 69.23 -39.74 19.99
CA ALA A 632 70.43 -39.35 20.75
C ALA A 632 70.15 -39.19 22.26
N GLU A 633 68.95 -38.73 22.63
CA GLU A 633 68.53 -38.59 24.03
C GLU A 633 68.19 -39.94 24.67
N ARG A 634 67.52 -40.85 23.93
CA ARG A 634 67.29 -42.24 24.37
C ARG A 634 68.61 -42.98 24.59
N GLN A 635 69.57 -42.84 23.67
CA GLN A 635 70.92 -43.42 23.80
C GLN A 635 71.69 -42.83 25.00
N ARG A 636 71.45 -41.56 25.33
CA ARG A 636 72.04 -40.92 26.52
C ARG A 636 71.42 -41.46 27.81
N ALA A 637 70.10 -41.61 27.85
CA ALA A 637 69.37 -42.17 28.99
C ALA A 637 69.78 -43.64 29.26
N ALA A 638 69.88 -44.46 28.21
CA ALA A 638 70.24 -45.87 28.32
C ALA A 638 71.67 -46.12 28.84
N LYS A 639 72.61 -45.19 28.60
CA LYS A 639 74.02 -45.34 28.99
C LYS A 639 74.33 -44.85 30.41
N GLY A 640 73.39 -44.19 31.11
CA GLY A 640 73.59 -43.73 32.49
C GLY A 640 74.75 -42.73 32.69
N VAL A 641 75.36 -42.22 31.62
CA VAL A 641 76.53 -41.34 31.70
C VAL A 641 76.07 -39.89 31.90
N SER A 642 76.21 -39.37 33.12
CA SER A 642 75.88 -37.99 33.50
C SER A 642 76.91 -36.95 33.02
N GLY A 643 78.02 -37.38 32.41
CA GLY A 643 79.08 -36.49 31.94
C GLY A 643 78.67 -35.61 30.75
N TRP A 644 78.73 -34.29 30.93
CA TRP A 644 78.56 -33.23 29.91
C TRP A 644 79.34 -33.53 28.62
N LEU A 645 80.53 -34.15 28.73
CA LEU A 645 81.47 -34.32 27.62
C LEU A 645 81.23 -35.56 26.75
N SER A 646 80.25 -36.39 27.10
CA SER A 646 79.94 -37.63 26.38
C SER A 646 79.56 -37.34 24.91
N ALA A 647 80.01 -38.20 23.99
CA ALA A 647 79.67 -38.13 22.57
C ALA A 647 78.16 -37.93 22.28
N PRO A 648 77.21 -38.62 22.95
CA PRO A 648 75.78 -38.37 22.77
C PRO A 648 75.33 -36.97 23.21
N ALA A 649 75.94 -36.38 24.25
CA ALA A 649 75.63 -35.01 24.67
C ALA A 649 76.08 -33.96 23.63
N ARG A 650 77.23 -34.18 22.97
CA ARG A 650 77.69 -33.30 21.87
C ARG A 650 76.79 -33.43 20.63
N ARG A 651 76.36 -34.65 20.29
CA ARG A 651 75.42 -34.91 19.18
C ARG A 651 74.07 -34.22 19.43
N SER A 652 73.48 -34.39 20.61
CA SER A 652 72.22 -33.72 21.00
C SER A 652 72.34 -32.18 20.93
N ARG A 653 73.44 -31.58 21.41
CA ARG A 653 73.67 -30.13 21.29
C ARG A 653 73.74 -29.66 19.83
N ARG A 654 74.40 -30.41 18.94
CA ARG A 654 74.46 -30.10 17.50
C ARG A 654 73.07 -30.19 16.86
N LEU A 655 72.31 -31.24 17.15
CA LEU A 655 70.95 -31.44 16.65
C LEU A 655 69.99 -30.34 17.14
N ARG A 656 70.04 -29.96 18.43
CA ARG A 656 69.27 -28.83 18.96
C ARG A 656 69.62 -27.50 18.28
N ARG A 657 70.89 -27.25 17.94
CA ARG A 657 71.28 -26.06 17.16
C ARG A 657 70.76 -26.13 15.72
N GLY A 658 70.78 -27.31 15.10
CA GLY A 658 70.21 -27.55 13.77
C GLY A 658 68.70 -27.27 13.74
N ILE A 659 67.95 -27.82 14.70
CA ILE A 659 66.51 -27.58 14.87
C ILE A 659 66.23 -26.08 15.03
N ARG A 660 66.90 -25.40 15.97
CA ARG A 660 66.72 -23.95 16.18
C ARG A 660 67.05 -23.12 14.94
N ARG A 661 68.03 -23.55 14.13
CA ARG A 661 68.39 -22.86 12.89
C ARG A 661 67.27 -22.97 11.86
N ILE A 662 66.71 -24.17 11.66
CA ILE A 662 65.57 -24.37 10.74
C ILE A 662 64.32 -23.67 11.26
N GLU A 663 64.04 -23.72 12.57
CA GLU A 663 62.90 -23.02 13.18
C GLU A 663 63.00 -21.49 13.01
N ARG A 664 64.20 -20.90 13.14
CA ARG A 664 64.41 -19.48 12.85
C ARG A 664 64.21 -19.12 11.38
N LEU A 665 64.57 -20.02 10.47
CA LEU A 665 64.34 -19.82 9.03
C LEU A 665 62.85 -19.97 8.66
N LEU A 666 62.12 -20.84 9.36
CA LEU A 666 60.69 -21.06 9.16
C LEU A 666 59.81 -20.00 9.84
N ALA A 667 60.24 -19.39 10.94
CA ALA A 667 59.48 -18.37 11.66
C ALA A 667 58.98 -17.20 10.79
N PRO A 668 59.79 -16.57 9.92
CA PRO A 668 59.29 -15.51 9.02
C PRO A 668 58.33 -16.06 7.96
N GLU A 669 58.52 -17.29 7.48
CA GLU A 669 57.61 -17.93 6.52
C GLU A 669 56.24 -18.23 7.14
N TYR A 670 56.18 -18.70 8.39
CA TYR A 670 54.92 -18.87 9.11
C TYR A 670 54.19 -17.54 9.35
N ARG A 671 54.90 -16.46 9.72
CA ARG A 671 54.28 -15.13 9.85
C ARG A 671 53.75 -14.62 8.51
N LEU A 672 54.49 -14.84 7.43
CA LEU A 672 54.06 -14.48 6.08
C LEU A 672 52.85 -15.32 5.63
N LEU A 673 52.79 -16.60 6.03
CA LEU A 673 51.66 -17.48 5.78
C LEU A 673 50.40 -16.96 6.50
N ASP A 674 50.51 -16.66 7.79
CA ASP A 674 49.38 -16.16 8.59
C ASP A 674 48.90 -14.79 8.09
N ALA A 675 49.83 -13.89 7.76
CA ALA A 675 49.51 -12.60 7.16
C ALA A 675 48.83 -12.75 5.78
N SER A 676 49.29 -13.69 4.95
CA SER A 676 48.70 -13.96 3.64
C SER A 676 47.32 -14.60 3.77
N ARG A 677 47.10 -15.48 4.76
CA ARG A 677 45.79 -16.05 5.08
C ARG A 677 44.81 -14.99 5.55
N GLY A 678 45.22 -14.13 6.49
CA GLY A 678 44.39 -13.01 6.95
C GLY A 678 44.03 -12.05 5.82
N ARG A 679 44.98 -11.73 4.94
CA ARG A 679 44.71 -10.90 3.75
C ARG A 679 43.75 -11.58 2.78
N LEU A 680 43.91 -12.88 2.54
CA LEU A 680 43.02 -13.65 1.67
C LEU A 680 41.59 -13.64 2.21
N THR A 681 41.39 -13.88 3.51
CA THR A 681 40.07 -13.87 4.13
C THR A 681 39.38 -12.50 4.00
N VAL A 682 40.12 -11.39 4.20
CA VAL A 682 39.57 -10.03 4.03
C VAL A 682 39.14 -9.79 2.58
N LEU A 683 40.00 -10.14 1.62
CA LEU A 683 39.69 -9.99 0.20
C LEU A 683 38.49 -10.85 -0.23
N GLU A 684 38.36 -12.07 0.30
CA GLU A 684 37.22 -12.95 0.04
C GLU A 684 35.91 -12.37 0.60
N THR A 685 35.95 -11.83 1.83
CA THR A 685 34.76 -11.18 2.43
C THR A 685 34.34 -9.92 1.68
N GLU A 686 35.29 -9.08 1.27
CA GLU A 686 35.01 -7.86 0.48
C GLU A 686 34.47 -8.21 -0.92
N HIS A 687 35.04 -9.24 -1.56
CA HIS A 687 34.53 -9.76 -2.83
C HIS A 687 33.10 -10.30 -2.70
N GLU A 688 32.76 -10.99 -1.61
CA GLU A 688 31.41 -11.49 -1.37
C GLU A 688 30.41 -10.36 -1.11
N GLN A 689 30.81 -9.31 -0.36
CA GLN A 689 29.99 -8.11 -0.16
C GLN A 689 29.72 -7.39 -1.49
N LEU A 690 30.75 -7.14 -2.31
CA LEU A 690 30.59 -6.51 -3.62
C LEU A 690 29.70 -7.33 -4.56
N ARG A 691 29.76 -8.67 -4.47
CA ARG A 691 28.88 -9.55 -5.22
C ARG A 691 27.42 -9.39 -4.81
N ARG A 692 27.12 -9.32 -3.51
CA ARG A 692 25.75 -9.07 -3.01
C ARG A 692 25.25 -7.72 -3.48
N SER A 693 26.07 -6.66 -3.39
CA SER A 693 25.69 -5.33 -3.91
C SER A 693 25.43 -5.35 -5.42
N LEU A 694 26.19 -6.13 -6.21
CA LEU A 694 25.91 -6.28 -7.65
C LEU A 694 24.58 -7.00 -7.91
N GLU A 695 24.25 -8.03 -7.11
CA GLU A 695 22.98 -8.75 -7.21
C GLU A 695 21.79 -7.84 -6.83
N GLU A 696 21.92 -7.01 -5.81
CA GLU A 696 20.93 -5.99 -5.44
C GLU A 696 20.73 -4.96 -6.57
N GLN A 697 21.81 -4.45 -7.15
CA GLN A 697 21.73 -3.50 -8.28
C GLN A 697 21.08 -4.11 -9.53
N ARG A 698 21.26 -5.41 -9.77
CA ARG A 698 20.54 -6.12 -10.85
C ARG A 698 19.04 -6.21 -10.58
N ALA A 699 18.66 -6.51 -9.34
CA ALA A 699 17.25 -6.51 -8.94
C ALA A 699 16.61 -5.12 -9.12
N THR A 700 17.34 -4.05 -8.76
CA THR A 700 16.89 -2.67 -8.99
C THR A 700 16.74 -2.34 -10.48
N GLU A 701 17.68 -2.77 -11.34
CA GLU A 701 17.57 -2.57 -12.79
C GLU A 701 16.34 -3.30 -13.37
N ASP A 702 16.08 -4.54 -12.94
CA ASP A 702 14.92 -5.33 -13.38
C ASP A 702 13.61 -4.66 -12.97
N GLU A 703 13.54 -4.08 -11.77
CA GLU A 703 12.38 -3.32 -11.32
C GLU A 703 12.17 -2.05 -12.15
N LEU A 704 13.23 -1.28 -12.39
CA LEU A 704 13.19 -0.09 -13.24
C LEU A 704 12.77 -0.43 -14.68
N GLN A 705 13.20 -1.58 -15.20
CA GLN A 705 12.79 -2.07 -16.51
C GLN A 705 11.30 -2.37 -16.55
N ARG A 706 10.75 -3.06 -15.54
CA ARG A 706 9.30 -3.33 -15.46
C ARG A 706 8.49 -2.02 -15.43
N ARG A 707 8.92 -1.05 -14.62
CA ARG A 707 8.27 0.28 -14.58
C ARG A 707 8.32 1.00 -15.94
N CYS A 708 9.45 0.93 -16.65
CA CYS A 708 9.55 1.47 -18.00
C CYS A 708 8.56 0.80 -18.97
N ASP A 709 8.43 -0.52 -18.89
CA ASP A 709 7.55 -1.30 -19.77
C ASP A 709 6.07 -1.03 -19.45
N ASP A 710 5.72 -0.87 -18.17
CA ASP A 710 4.38 -0.52 -17.72
C ASP A 710 3.97 0.89 -18.19
N GLU A 711 4.87 1.88 -18.01
CA GLU A 711 4.61 3.25 -18.47
C GLU A 711 4.56 3.36 -19.99
N ARG A 712 5.41 2.60 -20.68
CA ARG A 712 5.35 2.49 -22.15
C ARG A 712 4.03 1.89 -22.60
N SER A 713 3.56 0.82 -21.95
CA SER A 713 2.28 0.18 -22.26
C SER A 713 1.11 1.13 -22.01
N ALA A 714 1.16 1.92 -20.92
CA ALA A 714 0.16 2.95 -20.62
C ALA A 714 0.15 4.06 -21.67
N LEU A 715 1.32 4.49 -22.14
CA LEU A 715 1.47 5.48 -23.20
C LEU A 715 0.98 4.94 -24.55
N GLU A 716 1.32 3.69 -24.90
CA GLU A 716 0.82 3.02 -26.11
C GLU A 716 -0.71 2.87 -26.07
N HIS A 717 -1.28 2.48 -24.93
CA HIS A 717 -2.74 2.45 -24.76
C HIS A 717 -3.36 3.84 -24.96
N LEU A 718 -2.80 4.89 -24.34
CA LEU A 718 -3.30 6.25 -24.51
C LEU A 718 -3.12 6.82 -25.92
N LEU A 719 -2.17 6.33 -26.70
CA LEU A 719 -1.99 6.71 -28.11
C LEU A 719 -2.95 5.93 -29.02
N LEU A 720 -3.17 4.64 -28.74
CA LEU A 720 -4.02 3.75 -29.52
C LEU A 720 -5.51 3.90 -29.20
N GLU A 721 -5.87 4.43 -28.01
CA GLU A 721 -7.26 4.66 -27.65
C GLU A 721 -7.86 5.70 -28.60
N PRO A 722 -8.81 5.30 -29.47
CA PRO A 722 -9.44 6.23 -30.39
C PRO A 722 -10.19 7.28 -29.56
N PRO A 723 -10.18 8.56 -29.96
CA PRO A 723 -10.97 9.56 -29.27
C PRO A 723 -12.42 9.06 -29.13
N PRO A 724 -13.05 9.22 -27.95
CA PRO A 724 -14.32 8.56 -27.61
C PRO A 724 -15.47 8.85 -28.58
N GLN A 725 -15.33 9.86 -29.45
CA GLN A 725 -16.28 10.25 -30.48
C GLN A 725 -16.48 9.22 -31.58
N LEU A 726 -15.48 8.39 -31.91
CA LEU A 726 -15.65 7.31 -32.91
C LEU A 726 -16.47 6.13 -32.38
N ARG A 727 -16.73 6.06 -31.06
CA ARG A 727 -17.59 5.03 -30.46
C ARG A 727 -19.08 5.41 -30.42
N SER A 728 -19.44 6.70 -30.40
CA SER A 728 -20.84 7.11 -30.37
C SER A 728 -21.51 7.05 -31.74
N ASP A 729 -20.78 7.30 -32.82
CA ASP A 729 -21.35 7.31 -34.17
C ASP A 729 -21.60 5.90 -34.73
N ALA A 730 -20.92 4.89 -34.19
CA ALA A 730 -21.12 3.48 -34.54
C ALA A 730 -22.30 2.81 -33.81
N ALA A 731 -22.93 3.49 -32.85
CA ALA A 731 -24.01 2.95 -32.02
C ALA A 731 -25.35 3.69 -32.22
N SER A 732 -25.57 4.30 -33.38
CA SER A 732 -26.91 4.73 -33.79
C SER A 732 -27.72 3.49 -34.19
N PRO A 733 -28.81 3.15 -33.49
CA PRO A 733 -29.68 2.07 -33.91
C PRO A 733 -30.37 2.49 -35.21
N THR A 734 -29.99 1.83 -36.31
CA THR A 734 -30.78 1.80 -37.55
C THR A 734 -32.19 1.37 -37.19
N THR A 735 -33.10 2.33 -37.04
CA THR A 735 -34.53 2.10 -37.04
C THR A 735 -34.92 1.62 -38.44
N ALA A 736 -34.96 0.31 -38.61
CA ALA A 736 -35.60 -0.36 -39.73
C ALA A 736 -37.10 -0.04 -39.67
N SER A 737 -37.50 0.93 -40.47
CA SER A 737 -38.89 1.21 -40.78
C SER A 737 -39.45 0.09 -41.65
N ALA A 738 -40.61 -0.41 -41.24
CA ALA A 738 -41.37 -1.46 -41.88
C ALA A 738 -41.72 -1.09 -43.33
N ASN A 739 -41.42 -2.01 -44.25
CA ASN A 739 -42.11 -2.10 -45.53
C ASN A 739 -42.86 -3.42 -45.55
N GLY A 740 -44.18 -3.33 -45.41
CA GLY A 740 -45.07 -4.46 -45.62
C GLY A 740 -45.16 -4.75 -47.11
N ASP A 741 -44.97 -6.01 -47.46
CA ASP A 741 -45.52 -6.55 -48.70
C ASP A 741 -45.93 -8.00 -48.45
N SER A 742 -47.20 -8.16 -48.08
CA SER A 742 -47.88 -9.45 -47.99
C SER A 742 -48.40 -9.81 -49.37
N ARG A 743 -47.65 -10.66 -50.09
CA ARG A 743 -48.14 -11.38 -51.27
C ARG A 743 -47.72 -12.84 -51.21
N ASP A 744 -48.75 -13.69 -51.24
CA ASP A 744 -48.85 -14.93 -52.00
C ASP A 744 -47.64 -15.86 -52.06
N SER A 745 -47.65 -16.94 -51.29
CA SER A 745 -47.99 -18.27 -51.84
C SER A 745 -47.55 -19.42 -50.94
N PRO A 746 -48.29 -20.54 -50.98
CA PRO A 746 -48.03 -21.75 -50.20
C PRO A 746 -47.00 -22.62 -50.93
N ALA A 747 -46.20 -23.38 -50.18
CA ALA A 747 -45.75 -24.72 -50.57
C ALA A 747 -44.58 -25.20 -49.67
N THR A 748 -44.87 -26.30 -48.97
CA THR A 748 -44.12 -27.56 -49.07
C THR A 748 -42.58 -27.51 -48.97
N LYS A 749 -42.00 -28.07 -47.89
CA LYS A 749 -41.38 -29.41 -47.92
C LYS A 749 -40.48 -29.68 -46.70
N ILE A 750 -40.74 -30.87 -46.12
CA ILE A 750 -39.75 -31.90 -45.80
C ILE A 750 -38.72 -31.56 -44.71
N THR A 751 -39.08 -31.98 -43.50
CA THR A 751 -38.15 -32.75 -42.64
C THR A 751 -37.87 -34.11 -43.27
N SER A 752 -36.61 -34.38 -43.61
CA SER A 752 -35.91 -35.58 -43.19
C SER A 752 -34.41 -35.37 -43.39
N VAL A 753 -33.63 -36.13 -42.62
CA VAL A 753 -32.45 -36.92 -43.09
C VAL A 753 -32.07 -36.71 -44.55
#